data_AF-A0A6L9YT97-F1
#
_entry.id   AF-A0A6L9YT97-F1
#
_cell.length_a   1.000
_cell.length_b   1.000
_cell.length_c   1.000
_cell.angle_alpha   90.00
_cell.angle_beta   90.00
_cell.angle_gamma   90.00
#
_symmetry.space_group_name_H-M   'P 1'
#
loop_
_entity.id
_entity.type
_entity.pdbx_description
1 polymer ?
#
loop_
_entity_poly.entity_id
_entity_poly.type
_entity_poly.pdbx_seq_one_letter_code
_entity_poly.pdbx_strand_id
1 'polypeptide(L)'
;MPLEVDKDPVPTSFEKWGKPGHFDRTLARGPKTTTWIWNLHANAHDFDSHTSDLEDVSRKIFSAHFGHLAVVFVWLSGMYFHGARFSNYEAWLSDPTTIKPSAQVVWPVVGQGILNGDVGGGFHGIQITSGFFQLWRASGITNSTQLYATAIGGLVMAALMLFAGWFHYHKKAPKLSWFQSVESMMNHHLAVLLGCGCLSWAGHQIHVSLPINKLLDSGVAPSEIPLPHEFLLNKGLMADLYPSFAQGITPFFTLNWGVYSDFLTFHGGLNPVTGGLWLSDTAHHHLALAVLFIIAGHMYRNSYGIGHSMKEILEAHKGPFTGEGHKGLYEILTTSWHAQLAINLAMLGSLTIIVAHHMYAMPPYPYLATDYGTQLCLFTHHMWIGAFCIVGGAAHGAIFMVRDYDPAKNVNNLLDRAIRHRDAIISHLNWVCIWLGFHAFGLYVHNDTMRALGRPQDMFSDTAIQLQPIFAQWIQNIHNLAPGGTAPNALETVSYAFGGGVVEVGGKVAMMPIELGTADFMVHHIHAFTIHVTVLILLKGVLFARSSRLIPDKAELGFRFPCDGPGRGGTCQVSGWDHVFLGLFWMYNCISVVIFHFSWKMQSDVWGTVYPDGSVDHIANGNFAQSAITINGWLRDFLWAQASNVITSYGSALSAYGI
;
A
#
# COMPACT_ATOMS: atom_id res chain seq x y z
N MET A 1 -6.82 -24.06 22.68
CA MET A 1 -7.97 -23.62 23.50
C MET A 1 -9.24 -24.15 22.83
N PRO A 2 -10.21 -24.72 23.56
CA PRO A 2 -11.47 -25.14 22.96
C PRO A 2 -12.21 -23.94 22.33
N LEU A 3 -12.84 -24.13 21.17
CA LEU A 3 -13.66 -23.13 20.50
C LEU A 3 -14.99 -22.96 21.23
N GLU A 4 -15.25 -21.77 21.77
CA GLU A 4 -16.49 -21.43 22.45
C GLU A 4 -17.35 -20.50 21.59
N VAL A 5 -18.60 -20.91 21.32
CA VAL A 5 -19.56 -20.18 20.50
C VAL A 5 -20.96 -20.22 21.12
N ASP A 6 -21.71 -19.13 20.98
CA ASP A 6 -23.15 -19.10 21.26
C ASP A 6 -23.94 -19.57 20.03
N LYS A 7 -24.93 -20.44 20.26
CA LYS A 7 -25.85 -20.92 19.21
C LYS A 7 -27.05 -20.00 19.09
N ASP A 8 -27.36 -19.60 17.87
CA ASP A 8 -28.52 -18.74 17.52
C ASP A 8 -28.67 -17.47 18.40
N PRO A 9 -27.60 -16.67 18.65
CA PRO A 9 -27.67 -15.56 19.60
C PRO A 9 -28.50 -14.37 19.13
N VAL A 10 -28.63 -14.16 17.81
CA VAL A 10 -29.42 -13.07 17.21
C VAL A 10 -30.32 -13.64 16.13
N PRO A 11 -31.65 -13.50 16.23
CA PRO A 11 -32.56 -14.02 15.22
C PRO A 11 -32.37 -13.29 13.88
N THR A 12 -32.39 -14.05 12.78
CA THR A 12 -32.44 -13.48 11.42
C THR A 12 -33.86 -13.02 11.12
N SER A 13 -34.09 -11.71 11.09
CA SER A 13 -35.39 -11.09 10.85
C SER A 13 -35.23 -9.72 10.19
N PHE A 14 -36.14 -9.39 9.27
CA PHE A 14 -36.20 -8.07 8.64
C PHE A 14 -36.87 -6.99 9.52
N GLU A 15 -37.36 -7.34 10.71
CA GLU A 15 -38.04 -6.39 11.60
C GLU A 15 -37.19 -5.14 11.90
N LYS A 16 -35.89 -5.32 12.11
CA LYS A 16 -34.95 -4.23 12.39
C LYS A 16 -34.70 -3.33 11.18
N TRP A 17 -34.84 -3.83 9.95
CA TRP A 17 -34.67 -3.02 8.74
C TRP A 17 -35.80 -2.01 8.57
N GLY A 18 -37.01 -2.33 9.05
CA GLY A 18 -38.13 -1.38 9.13
C GLY A 18 -37.97 -0.30 10.21
N LYS A 19 -36.89 -0.33 11.01
CA LYS A 19 -36.60 0.60 12.10
C LYS A 19 -35.20 1.22 11.94
N PRO A 20 -34.95 2.11 10.96
CA PRO A 20 -33.62 2.68 10.77
C PRO A 20 -33.15 3.40 12.03
N GLY A 21 -31.89 3.18 12.42
CA GLY A 21 -31.32 3.71 13.66
C GLY A 21 -31.60 2.85 14.90
N HIS A 22 -32.16 1.65 14.76
CA HIS A 22 -32.43 0.74 15.89
C HIS A 22 -31.22 0.41 16.78
N PHE A 23 -30.00 0.63 16.27
CA PHE A 23 -28.74 0.34 16.94
C PHE A 23 -28.29 1.45 17.90
N ASP A 24 -28.84 2.66 17.78
CA ASP A 24 -28.50 3.82 18.59
C ASP A 24 -29.75 4.37 19.28
N ARG A 25 -29.75 4.35 20.63
CA ARG A 25 -30.89 4.81 21.44
C ARG A 25 -31.21 6.29 21.21
N THR A 26 -30.22 7.10 20.82
CA THR A 26 -30.43 8.53 20.52
C THR A 26 -31.24 8.73 19.23
N LEU A 27 -31.21 7.75 18.33
CA LEU A 27 -31.96 7.76 17.06
C LEU A 27 -33.34 7.11 17.17
N ALA A 28 -33.61 6.35 18.23
CA ALA A 28 -34.85 5.57 18.41
C ALA A 28 -36.15 6.40 18.38
N ARG A 29 -36.08 7.72 18.60
CA ARG A 29 -37.23 8.64 18.56
C ARG A 29 -37.66 9.06 17.14
N GLY A 30 -36.94 8.60 16.11
CA GLY A 30 -37.20 8.91 14.70
C GLY A 30 -36.74 10.32 14.27
N PRO A 31 -36.86 10.63 12.96
CA PRO A 31 -36.30 11.84 12.34
C PRO A 31 -37.10 13.10 12.67
N LYS A 32 -36.87 13.67 13.87
CA LYS A 32 -37.45 14.98 14.25
C LYS A 32 -36.77 16.17 13.55
N THR A 33 -35.53 16.01 13.11
CA THR A 33 -34.75 16.99 12.33
C THR A 33 -33.96 16.26 11.25
N THR A 34 -33.51 16.99 10.23
CA THR A 34 -32.66 16.42 9.17
C THR A 34 -31.30 15.95 9.68
N THR A 35 -30.81 16.49 10.80
CA THR A 35 -29.61 16.01 11.52
C THR A 35 -29.70 14.53 11.86
N TRP A 36 -30.90 14.01 12.13
CA TRP A 36 -31.11 12.58 12.40
C TRP A 36 -30.61 11.70 11.25
N ILE A 37 -30.81 12.12 10.00
CA ILE A 37 -30.36 11.37 8.81
C ILE A 37 -28.83 11.31 8.80
N TRP A 38 -28.15 12.43 9.08
CA TRP A 38 -26.69 12.43 9.11
C TRP A 38 -26.13 11.60 10.27
N ASN A 39 -26.74 11.66 11.45
CA ASN A 39 -26.33 10.84 12.59
C ASN A 39 -26.57 9.35 12.35
N LEU A 40 -27.65 8.98 11.64
CA LEU A 40 -27.92 7.61 11.22
C LEU A 40 -26.73 7.02 10.44
N HIS A 41 -26.20 7.75 9.47
CA HIS A 41 -25.06 7.30 8.67
C HIS A 41 -23.74 7.38 9.45
N ALA A 42 -23.52 8.49 10.17
CA ALA A 42 -22.27 8.75 10.87
C ALA A 42 -22.01 7.78 12.05
N ASN A 43 -23.06 7.20 12.63
CA ASN A 43 -22.97 6.29 13.78
C ASN A 43 -23.19 4.82 13.38
N ALA A 44 -23.45 4.50 12.11
CA ALA A 44 -23.80 3.14 11.68
C ALA A 44 -22.73 2.08 12.00
N HIS A 45 -21.45 2.46 11.92
CA HIS A 45 -20.31 1.59 12.22
C HIS A 45 -19.58 1.98 13.52
N ASP A 46 -20.14 2.89 14.32
CA ASP A 46 -19.62 3.22 15.65
C ASP A 46 -20.14 2.21 16.69
N PHE A 47 -19.69 0.96 16.59
CA PHE A 47 -20.27 -0.16 17.35
C PHE A 47 -20.22 0.01 18.87
N ASP A 48 -19.20 0.68 19.40
CA ASP A 48 -19.06 0.98 20.83
C ASP A 48 -20.12 1.96 21.33
N SER A 49 -20.67 2.80 20.44
CA SER A 49 -21.79 3.67 20.78
C SER A 49 -23.13 2.93 20.86
N HIS A 50 -23.22 1.73 20.26
CA HIS A 50 -24.46 0.94 20.22
C HIS A 50 -24.66 0.15 21.52
N THR A 51 -23.56 -0.33 22.11
CA THR A 51 -23.54 -1.19 23.31
C THR A 51 -22.20 -1.10 24.01
N SER A 52 -22.19 -1.32 25.33
CA SER A 52 -20.96 -1.43 26.13
C SER A 52 -20.44 -2.86 26.25
N ASP A 53 -21.09 -3.83 25.59
CA ASP A 53 -20.69 -5.23 25.59
C ASP A 53 -19.61 -5.47 24.52
N LEU A 54 -18.36 -5.64 24.97
CA LEU A 54 -17.21 -5.88 24.10
C LEU A 54 -17.35 -7.20 23.32
N GLU A 55 -18.06 -8.21 23.84
CA GLU A 55 -18.30 -9.46 23.12
C GLU A 55 -19.18 -9.21 21.87
N ASP A 56 -20.29 -8.46 22.03
CA ASP A 56 -21.16 -8.08 20.91
C ASP A 56 -20.45 -7.17 19.90
N VAL A 57 -19.65 -6.20 20.37
CA VAL A 57 -18.80 -5.37 19.50
C VAL A 57 -17.85 -6.24 18.67
N SER A 58 -17.14 -7.18 19.32
CA SER A 58 -16.20 -8.09 18.65
C SER A 58 -16.89 -8.95 17.59
N ARG A 59 -18.11 -9.42 17.86
CA ARG A 59 -18.94 -10.17 16.91
C ARG A 59 -19.35 -9.34 15.70
N LYS A 60 -19.76 -8.08 15.91
CA LYS A 60 -20.10 -7.16 14.82
C LYS A 60 -18.89 -6.88 13.94
N ILE A 61 -17.73 -6.60 14.54
CA ILE A 61 -16.47 -6.39 13.82
C ILE A 61 -16.12 -7.61 12.97
N PHE A 62 -16.16 -8.81 13.56
CA PHE A 62 -15.83 -10.04 12.86
C PHE A 62 -16.77 -10.33 11.68
N SER A 63 -18.07 -10.13 11.86
CA SER A 63 -19.04 -10.23 10.77
C SER A 63 -18.83 -9.17 9.69
N ALA A 64 -18.48 -7.93 10.07
CA ALA A 64 -18.22 -6.84 9.15
C ALA A 64 -16.97 -7.11 8.30
N HIS A 65 -15.94 -7.75 8.86
CA HIS A 65 -14.76 -8.18 8.10
C HIS A 65 -15.13 -9.13 6.96
N PHE A 66 -16.00 -10.12 7.21
CA PHE A 66 -16.50 -11.00 6.15
C PHE A 66 -17.33 -10.25 5.09
N GLY A 67 -18.16 -9.29 5.51
CA GLY A 67 -18.88 -8.42 4.59
C GLY A 67 -17.93 -7.61 3.69
N HIS A 68 -16.85 -7.06 4.25
CA HIS A 68 -15.83 -6.36 3.50
C HIS A 68 -15.07 -7.29 2.53
N LEU A 69 -14.64 -8.46 2.98
CA LEU A 69 -13.99 -9.47 2.14
C LEU A 69 -14.88 -9.89 0.97
N ALA A 70 -16.18 -10.04 1.18
CA ALA A 70 -17.12 -10.33 0.10
C ALA A 70 -17.13 -9.23 -0.97
N VAL A 71 -17.15 -7.95 -0.57
CA VAL A 71 -17.07 -6.82 -1.51
C VAL A 71 -15.74 -6.84 -2.28
N VAL A 72 -14.61 -7.12 -1.61
CA VAL A 72 -13.30 -7.28 -2.26
C VAL A 72 -13.34 -8.41 -3.29
N PHE A 73 -13.92 -9.57 -2.97
CA PHE A 73 -14.04 -10.69 -3.92
C PHE A 73 -14.98 -10.38 -5.09
N VAL A 74 -16.08 -9.66 -4.88
CA VAL A 74 -16.95 -9.19 -5.97
C VAL A 74 -16.19 -8.24 -6.88
N TRP A 75 -15.44 -7.29 -6.31
CA TRP A 75 -14.61 -6.37 -7.07
C TRP A 75 -13.55 -7.13 -7.90
N LEU A 76 -12.78 -8.02 -7.27
CA LEU A 76 -11.80 -8.87 -7.97
C LEU A 76 -12.46 -9.69 -9.08
N SER A 77 -13.56 -10.39 -8.78
CA SER A 77 -14.35 -11.13 -9.77
C SER A 77 -14.77 -10.25 -10.94
N GLY A 78 -15.19 -9.01 -10.69
CA GLY A 78 -15.51 -8.04 -11.72
C GLY A 78 -14.31 -7.72 -12.62
N MET A 79 -13.13 -7.51 -12.04
CA MET A 79 -11.91 -7.22 -12.81
C MET A 79 -11.53 -8.38 -13.74
N TYR A 80 -11.58 -9.62 -13.24
CA TYR A 80 -11.35 -10.81 -14.07
C TYR A 80 -12.42 -11.02 -15.14
N PHE A 81 -13.69 -10.76 -14.82
CA PHE A 81 -14.80 -10.88 -15.78
C PHE A 81 -14.69 -9.87 -16.91
N HIS A 82 -14.37 -8.62 -16.59
CA HIS A 82 -14.12 -7.56 -17.57
C HIS A 82 -12.95 -7.93 -18.49
N GLY A 83 -11.86 -8.45 -17.92
CA GLY A 83 -10.76 -9.05 -18.68
C GLY A 83 -11.21 -10.15 -19.64
N ALA A 84 -12.09 -11.04 -19.19
CA ALA A 84 -12.55 -12.17 -19.99
C ALA A 84 -13.52 -11.80 -21.13
N ARG A 85 -14.28 -10.70 -21.01
CA ARG A 85 -15.40 -10.40 -21.91
C ARG A 85 -15.31 -9.11 -22.70
N PHE A 86 -14.63 -8.10 -22.17
CA PHE A 86 -14.64 -6.75 -22.72
C PHE A 86 -13.23 -6.17 -22.82
N SER A 87 -12.25 -7.03 -23.15
CA SER A 87 -10.84 -6.65 -23.16
C SER A 87 -10.13 -7.12 -24.42
N ASN A 88 -8.95 -6.55 -24.65
CA ASN A 88 -8.00 -6.98 -25.68
C ASN A 88 -6.86 -7.84 -25.11
N TYR A 89 -7.08 -8.57 -24.02
CA TYR A 89 -6.01 -9.29 -23.30
C TYR A 89 -5.22 -10.27 -24.17
N GLU A 90 -5.88 -11.12 -24.97
CA GLU A 90 -5.18 -12.11 -25.82
C GLU A 90 -4.38 -11.45 -26.94
N ALA A 91 -4.90 -10.35 -27.51
CA ALA A 91 -4.17 -9.55 -28.49
C ALA A 91 -2.96 -8.89 -27.85
N TRP A 92 -3.13 -8.25 -26.69
CA TRP A 92 -2.03 -7.67 -25.91
C TRP A 92 -0.98 -8.70 -25.51
N LEU A 93 -1.39 -9.92 -25.15
CA LEU A 93 -0.46 -10.99 -24.78
C LEU A 93 0.46 -11.40 -25.95
N SER A 94 -0.02 -11.23 -27.19
CA SER A 94 0.73 -11.52 -28.40
C SER A 94 1.68 -10.38 -28.80
N ASP A 95 1.34 -9.13 -28.48
CA ASP A 95 2.23 -7.96 -28.64
C ASP A 95 2.07 -6.98 -27.47
N PRO A 96 2.77 -7.22 -26.35
CA PRO A 96 2.63 -6.43 -25.14
C PRO A 96 3.36 -5.07 -25.22
N THR A 97 4.15 -4.84 -26.27
CA THR A 97 4.96 -3.63 -26.43
C THR A 97 4.19 -2.53 -27.15
N THR A 98 3.39 -2.88 -28.17
CA THR A 98 2.67 -1.90 -28.97
C THR A 98 1.23 -1.72 -28.48
N ILE A 99 0.51 -2.81 -28.20
CA ILE A 99 -0.92 -2.80 -27.83
C ILE A 99 -1.08 -2.25 -26.41
N LYS A 100 -2.11 -1.42 -26.20
CA LYS A 100 -2.42 -0.84 -24.88
C LYS A 100 -3.46 -1.68 -24.15
N PRO A 101 -3.27 -1.97 -22.84
CA PRO A 101 -4.27 -2.69 -22.05
C PRO A 101 -5.61 -1.96 -22.02
N SER A 102 -6.70 -2.65 -22.37
CA SER A 102 -8.06 -2.12 -22.32
C SER A 102 -9.03 -3.20 -21.85
N ALA A 103 -9.91 -2.89 -20.90
CA ALA A 103 -10.86 -3.83 -20.32
C ALA A 103 -12.25 -3.23 -20.03
N GLN A 104 -12.53 -2.05 -20.59
CA GLN A 104 -13.81 -1.38 -20.44
C GLN A 104 -14.22 -0.77 -21.77
N VAL A 105 -15.46 -1.08 -22.18
CA VAL A 105 -16.06 -0.57 -23.42
C VAL A 105 -17.33 0.20 -23.06
N VAL A 106 -17.44 1.42 -23.58
CA VAL A 106 -18.53 2.35 -23.30
C VAL A 106 -19.64 2.18 -24.34
N TRP A 107 -20.90 2.18 -23.88
CA TRP A 107 -22.04 2.17 -24.79
C TRP A 107 -22.22 3.49 -25.55
N PRO A 108 -22.48 3.46 -26.87
CA PRO A 108 -22.60 4.65 -27.70
C PRO A 108 -24.00 5.27 -27.63
N VAL A 109 -24.31 5.98 -26.53
CA VAL A 109 -25.64 6.57 -26.30
C VAL A 109 -25.68 8.07 -26.63
N VAL A 110 -24.86 8.88 -25.94
CA VAL A 110 -24.89 10.35 -26.02
C VAL A 110 -23.60 10.96 -26.60
N GLY A 111 -22.89 10.19 -27.43
CA GLY A 111 -21.57 10.59 -27.96
C GLY A 111 -20.38 10.11 -27.10
N GLN A 112 -20.63 9.58 -25.90
CA GLN A 112 -19.62 8.96 -25.03
C GLN A 112 -18.91 7.73 -25.66
N GLY A 113 -19.36 7.24 -26.82
CA GLY A 113 -18.63 6.25 -27.60
C GLY A 113 -17.25 6.72 -28.07
N ILE A 114 -17.01 8.04 -28.08
CA ILE A 114 -15.68 8.64 -28.34
C ILE A 114 -14.62 8.15 -27.35
N LEU A 115 -15.01 7.73 -26.14
CA LEU A 115 -14.10 7.20 -25.11
C LEU A 115 -13.54 5.82 -25.45
N ASN A 116 -14.12 5.11 -26.42
CA ASN A 116 -13.57 3.86 -26.94
C ASN A 116 -12.44 4.17 -27.94
N GLY A 117 -11.28 4.55 -27.42
CA GLY A 117 -10.09 4.85 -28.22
C GLY A 117 -9.49 3.61 -28.87
N ASP A 118 -8.74 3.82 -29.97
CA ASP A 118 -7.92 2.78 -30.58
C ASP A 118 -6.71 2.46 -29.70
N VAL A 119 -6.73 1.25 -29.15
CA VAL A 119 -5.70 0.71 -28.27
C VAL A 119 -4.84 -0.36 -28.96
N GLY A 120 -5.04 -0.59 -30.27
CA GLY A 120 -4.40 -1.65 -31.03
C GLY A 120 -5.09 -3.01 -30.89
N GLY A 121 -4.63 -3.99 -31.68
CA GLY A 121 -5.21 -5.33 -31.71
C GLY A 121 -6.63 -5.41 -32.28
N GLY A 122 -7.05 -4.40 -33.05
CA GLY A 122 -8.40 -4.31 -33.62
C GLY A 122 -9.50 -4.04 -32.57
N PHE A 123 -9.13 -3.51 -31.40
CA PHE A 123 -10.03 -3.27 -30.27
C PHE A 123 -10.17 -1.77 -29.96
N HIS A 124 -11.40 -1.35 -29.67
CA HIS A 124 -11.71 0.01 -29.24
C HIS A 124 -12.30 -0.01 -27.83
N GLY A 125 -11.69 0.72 -26.90
CA GLY A 125 -12.12 0.76 -25.50
C GLY A 125 -11.33 1.79 -24.67
N ILE A 126 -11.61 1.84 -23.37
CA ILE A 126 -10.87 2.68 -22.42
C ILE A 126 -9.57 1.97 -22.04
N GLN A 127 -8.43 2.63 -22.28
CA GLN A 127 -7.15 2.17 -21.76
C GLN A 127 -7.16 2.13 -20.23
N ILE A 128 -6.78 1.00 -19.66
CA ILE A 128 -6.68 0.80 -18.21
C ILE A 128 -5.24 0.98 -17.73
N THR A 129 -5.07 1.49 -16.51
CA THR A 129 -3.75 1.73 -15.87
C THR A 129 -3.60 0.98 -14.54
N SER A 130 -4.38 -0.08 -14.35
CA SER A 130 -4.42 -0.89 -13.12
C SER A 130 -3.38 -2.01 -13.07
N GLY A 131 -2.71 -2.30 -14.19
CA GLY A 131 -1.67 -3.35 -14.27
C GLY A 131 -2.19 -4.79 -14.27
N PHE A 132 -3.50 -5.01 -14.46
CA PHE A 132 -4.07 -6.37 -14.43
C PHE A 132 -3.55 -7.27 -15.55
N PHE A 133 -3.28 -6.74 -16.75
CA PHE A 133 -2.78 -7.54 -17.86
C PHE A 133 -1.38 -8.12 -17.57
N GLN A 134 -0.48 -7.28 -17.04
CA GLN A 134 0.85 -7.67 -16.61
C GLN A 134 0.80 -8.70 -15.46
N LEU A 135 -0.11 -8.50 -14.49
CA LEU A 135 -0.36 -9.45 -13.40
C LEU A 135 -0.85 -10.82 -13.92
N TRP A 136 -1.81 -10.83 -14.85
CA TRP A 136 -2.36 -12.06 -15.41
C TRP A 136 -1.33 -12.83 -16.23
N ARG A 137 -0.52 -12.12 -17.05
CA ARG A 137 0.62 -12.73 -17.75
C ARG A 137 1.61 -13.36 -16.77
N ALA A 138 2.00 -12.61 -15.74
CA ALA A 138 2.89 -13.12 -14.69
C ALA A 138 2.29 -14.35 -13.98
N SER A 139 0.97 -14.47 -13.93
CA SER A 139 0.28 -15.62 -13.33
C SER A 139 0.20 -16.85 -14.25
N GLY A 140 0.63 -16.74 -15.52
CA GLY A 140 0.56 -17.81 -16.51
C GLY A 140 -0.81 -17.94 -17.18
N ILE A 141 -1.64 -16.90 -17.16
CA ILE A 141 -2.92 -16.87 -17.86
C ILE A 141 -2.65 -16.59 -19.34
N THR A 142 -3.23 -17.40 -20.23
CA THR A 142 -3.01 -17.29 -21.70
C THR A 142 -4.28 -17.04 -22.50
N ASN A 143 -5.45 -17.22 -21.90
CA ASN A 143 -6.73 -17.03 -22.59
C ASN A 143 -7.86 -16.56 -21.68
N SER A 144 -8.93 -16.07 -22.31
CA SER A 144 -10.11 -15.50 -21.66
C SER A 144 -10.94 -16.51 -20.89
N THR A 145 -10.86 -17.80 -21.25
CA THR A 145 -11.59 -18.87 -20.54
C THR A 145 -11.08 -19.03 -19.10
N GLN A 146 -9.77 -18.93 -18.92
CA GLN A 146 -9.15 -18.96 -17.58
C GLN A 146 -9.57 -17.75 -16.75
N LEU A 147 -9.57 -16.53 -17.33
CA LEU A 147 -10.07 -15.33 -16.65
C LEU A 147 -11.55 -15.48 -16.23
N TYR A 148 -12.37 -16.04 -17.11
CA TYR A 148 -13.80 -16.26 -16.83
C TYR A 148 -14.00 -17.27 -15.69
N ALA A 149 -13.25 -18.37 -15.67
CA ALA A 149 -13.29 -19.35 -14.59
C ALA A 149 -12.85 -18.73 -13.24
N THR A 150 -11.79 -17.92 -13.25
CA THR A 150 -11.31 -17.19 -12.06
C THR A 150 -12.36 -16.20 -11.55
N ALA A 151 -13.07 -15.51 -12.44
CA ALA A 151 -14.18 -14.63 -12.06
C ALA A 151 -15.29 -15.41 -11.34
N ILE A 152 -15.73 -16.55 -11.87
CA ILE A 152 -16.73 -17.40 -11.22
C ILE A 152 -16.23 -17.85 -9.84
N GLY A 153 -14.98 -18.29 -9.73
CA GLY A 153 -14.36 -18.66 -8.46
C GLY A 153 -14.40 -17.52 -7.44
N GLY A 154 -14.05 -16.30 -7.86
CA GLY A 154 -14.14 -15.09 -7.04
C GLY A 154 -15.55 -14.82 -6.54
N LEU A 155 -16.58 -14.98 -7.39
CA LEU A 155 -17.97 -14.78 -7.00
C LEU A 155 -18.47 -15.86 -6.01
N VAL A 156 -18.06 -17.11 -6.19
CA VAL A 156 -18.34 -18.19 -5.22
C VAL A 156 -17.69 -17.87 -3.88
N MET A 157 -16.44 -17.41 -3.87
CA MET A 157 -15.75 -16.97 -2.65
C MET A 157 -16.48 -15.79 -1.99
N ALA A 158 -16.97 -14.81 -2.75
CA ALA A 158 -17.78 -13.73 -2.20
C ALA A 158 -19.04 -14.25 -1.50
N ALA A 159 -19.77 -15.19 -2.12
CA ALA A 159 -20.94 -15.81 -1.52
C ALA A 159 -20.61 -16.58 -0.22
N LEU A 160 -19.47 -17.29 -0.20
CA LEU A 160 -18.97 -17.97 0.99
C LEU A 160 -18.61 -16.98 2.11
N MET A 161 -17.98 -15.84 1.78
CA MET A 161 -17.68 -14.79 2.77
C MET A 161 -18.96 -14.19 3.35
N LEU A 162 -19.96 -13.85 2.52
CA LEU A 162 -21.26 -13.36 3.00
C LEU A 162 -21.94 -14.38 3.93
N PHE A 163 -21.92 -15.65 3.54
CA PHE A 163 -22.47 -16.73 4.37
C PHE A 163 -21.72 -16.86 5.70
N ALA A 164 -20.39 -16.83 5.68
CA ALA A 164 -19.56 -16.92 6.88
C ALA A 164 -19.81 -15.75 7.85
N GLY A 165 -19.94 -14.52 7.33
CA GLY A 165 -20.29 -13.35 8.13
C GLY A 165 -21.65 -13.50 8.81
N TRP A 166 -22.68 -13.88 8.06
CA TRP A 166 -24.01 -14.18 8.63
C TRP A 166 -23.94 -15.30 9.66
N PHE A 167 -23.23 -16.40 9.35
CA PHE A 167 -23.14 -17.57 10.22
C PHE A 167 -22.46 -17.25 11.54
N HIS A 168 -21.34 -16.52 11.52
CA HIS A 168 -20.59 -16.16 12.72
C HIS A 168 -21.17 -14.99 13.51
N TYR A 169 -22.28 -14.38 13.04
CA TYR A 169 -23.04 -13.42 13.82
C TYR A 169 -24.36 -13.99 14.33
N HIS A 170 -25.14 -14.64 13.46
CA HIS A 170 -26.49 -15.11 13.76
C HIS A 170 -26.58 -16.54 14.24
N LYS A 171 -25.63 -17.43 13.89
CA LYS A 171 -25.75 -18.88 14.14
C LYS A 171 -24.74 -19.42 15.15
N LYS A 172 -23.47 -19.08 15.00
CA LYS A 172 -22.39 -19.51 15.88
C LYS A 172 -21.45 -18.35 16.17
N ALA A 173 -21.87 -17.46 17.08
CA ALA A 173 -21.09 -16.28 17.40
C ALA A 173 -19.98 -16.61 18.41
N PRO A 174 -18.70 -16.32 18.11
CA PRO A 174 -17.61 -16.59 19.04
C PRO A 174 -17.74 -15.83 20.36
N LYS A 175 -17.20 -16.41 21.43
CA LYS A 175 -17.03 -15.73 22.72
C LYS A 175 -15.85 -14.76 22.72
N LEU A 176 -15.84 -13.80 23.64
CA LEU A 176 -14.75 -12.84 23.77
C LEU A 176 -13.38 -13.50 24.03
N SER A 177 -13.36 -14.61 24.78
CA SER A 177 -12.16 -15.42 25.03
C SER A 177 -11.47 -15.89 23.76
N TRP A 178 -12.24 -16.19 22.70
CA TRP A 178 -11.70 -16.57 21.40
C TRP A 178 -11.00 -15.40 20.70
N PHE A 179 -11.64 -14.22 20.69
CA PHE A 179 -11.06 -13.01 20.11
C PHE A 179 -9.79 -12.56 20.83
N GLN A 180 -9.72 -12.78 22.15
CA GLN A 180 -8.57 -12.42 22.98
C GLN A 180 -7.43 -13.46 22.94
N SER A 181 -7.57 -14.54 22.18
CA SER A 181 -6.53 -15.55 22.00
C SER A 181 -5.45 -15.08 21.01
N VAL A 182 -4.72 -14.04 21.39
CA VAL A 182 -3.76 -13.35 20.50
C VAL A 182 -2.57 -14.20 20.11
N GLU A 183 -2.04 -15.06 20.99
CA GLU A 183 -0.98 -16.00 20.63
C GLU A 183 -1.45 -16.98 19.55
N SER A 184 -2.69 -17.49 19.68
CA SER A 184 -3.26 -18.37 18.66
C SER A 184 -3.47 -17.60 17.36
N MET A 185 -4.08 -16.43 17.40
CA MET A 185 -4.30 -15.58 16.23
C MET A 185 -2.99 -15.31 15.48
N MET A 186 -1.93 -14.90 16.19
CA MET A 186 -0.63 -14.59 15.57
C MET A 186 0.06 -15.82 15.01
N ASN A 187 0.05 -16.96 15.70
CA ASN A 187 0.59 -18.20 15.17
C ASN A 187 -0.10 -18.60 13.86
N HIS A 188 -1.44 -18.52 13.81
CA HIS A 188 -2.19 -18.86 12.59
C HIS A 188 -2.01 -17.83 11.48
N HIS A 189 -1.99 -16.53 11.79
CA HIS A 189 -1.79 -15.51 10.77
C HIS A 189 -0.37 -15.56 10.18
N LEU A 190 0.65 -15.76 11.01
CA LEU A 190 2.03 -15.91 10.53
C LEU A 190 2.22 -17.23 9.78
N ALA A 191 1.97 -18.38 10.40
CA ALA A 191 2.30 -19.65 9.76
C ALA A 191 1.33 -20.05 8.63
N VAL A 192 0.02 -19.83 8.82
CA VAL A 192 -0.99 -20.31 7.87
C VAL A 192 -1.32 -19.25 6.83
N LEU A 193 -1.77 -18.07 7.27
CA LEU A 193 -2.22 -17.04 6.31
C LEU A 193 -1.05 -16.51 5.47
N LEU A 194 0.06 -16.12 6.11
CA LEU A 194 1.24 -15.63 5.40
C LEU A 194 2.14 -16.77 4.92
N GLY A 195 2.51 -17.70 5.81
CA GLY A 195 3.44 -18.79 5.50
C GLY A 195 2.92 -19.75 4.44
N CYS A 196 1.80 -20.43 4.69
CA CYS A 196 1.19 -21.32 3.70
C CYS A 196 0.67 -20.55 2.47
N GLY A 197 0.29 -19.27 2.62
CA GLY A 197 -0.04 -18.39 1.50
C GLY A 197 1.14 -18.20 0.54
N CYS A 198 2.29 -17.76 1.06
CA CYS A 198 3.54 -17.63 0.30
C CYS A 198 3.99 -18.98 -0.28
N LEU A 199 3.84 -20.08 0.46
CA LEU A 199 4.22 -21.41 -0.02
C LEU A 199 3.35 -21.84 -1.21
N SER A 200 2.04 -21.62 -1.12
CA SER A 200 1.09 -21.95 -2.18
C SER A 200 1.34 -21.10 -3.43
N TRP A 201 1.66 -19.81 -3.24
CA TRP A 201 2.02 -18.93 -4.35
C TRP A 201 3.36 -19.30 -4.98
N ALA A 202 4.39 -19.64 -4.21
CA ALA A 202 5.64 -20.17 -4.74
C ALA A 202 5.41 -21.45 -5.56
N GLY A 203 4.57 -22.36 -5.06
CA GLY A 203 4.16 -23.56 -5.81
C GLY A 203 3.47 -23.23 -7.14
N HIS A 204 2.52 -22.30 -7.14
CA HIS A 204 1.89 -21.80 -8.38
C HIS A 204 2.93 -21.19 -9.33
N GLN A 205 3.85 -20.38 -8.79
CA GLN A 205 4.88 -19.75 -9.61
C GLN A 205 5.78 -20.80 -10.27
N ILE A 206 6.31 -21.74 -9.51
CA ILE A 206 7.22 -22.80 -10.00
C ILE A 206 6.55 -23.68 -11.05
N HIS A 207 5.29 -24.06 -10.83
CA HIS A 207 4.65 -25.10 -11.63
C HIS A 207 3.74 -24.58 -12.76
N VAL A 208 3.35 -23.30 -12.73
CA VAL A 208 2.46 -22.70 -13.73
C VAL A 208 3.06 -21.44 -14.35
N SER A 209 3.40 -20.45 -13.53
CA SER A 209 3.89 -19.16 -14.01
C SER A 209 5.20 -19.30 -14.80
N LEU A 210 6.20 -19.95 -14.21
CA LEU A 210 7.55 -20.08 -14.76
C LEU A 210 7.60 -20.79 -16.12
N PRO A 211 7.02 -21.99 -16.32
CA PRO A 211 7.09 -22.66 -17.62
C PRO A 211 6.39 -21.86 -18.72
N ILE A 212 5.23 -21.26 -18.42
CA ILE A 212 4.46 -20.47 -19.38
C ILE A 212 5.20 -19.19 -19.75
N ASN A 213 5.69 -18.43 -18.76
CA ASN A 213 6.40 -17.19 -19.03
C ASN A 213 7.73 -17.43 -19.74
N LYS A 214 8.43 -18.55 -19.48
CA LYS A 214 9.65 -18.90 -20.22
C LYS A 214 9.37 -19.10 -21.72
N LEU A 215 8.23 -19.71 -22.07
CA LEU A 215 7.82 -19.89 -23.46
C LEU A 215 7.32 -18.57 -24.09
N LEU A 216 6.54 -17.77 -23.35
CA LEU A 216 6.12 -16.43 -23.80
C LEU A 216 7.31 -15.50 -24.06
N ASP A 217 8.29 -15.48 -23.15
CA ASP A 217 9.52 -14.69 -23.29
C ASP A 217 10.39 -15.21 -24.46
N SER A 218 10.24 -16.47 -24.85
CA SER A 218 10.90 -17.07 -26.02
C SER A 218 10.14 -16.83 -27.35
N GLY A 219 9.04 -16.08 -27.32
CA GLY A 219 8.25 -15.74 -28.52
C GLY A 219 7.27 -16.82 -28.98
N VAL A 220 7.02 -17.84 -28.17
CA VAL A 220 6.00 -18.86 -28.48
C VAL A 220 4.61 -18.24 -28.35
N ALA A 221 3.76 -18.44 -29.35
CA ALA A 221 2.43 -17.88 -29.37
C ALA A 221 1.58 -18.43 -28.20
N PRO A 222 0.75 -17.61 -27.51
CA PRO A 222 -0.04 -18.05 -26.37
C PRO A 222 -0.94 -19.28 -26.63
N SER A 223 -1.42 -19.44 -27.87
CA SER A 223 -2.24 -20.56 -28.31
C SER A 223 -1.49 -21.87 -28.49
N GLU A 224 -0.16 -21.82 -28.63
CA GLU A 224 0.72 -22.98 -28.84
C GLU A 224 1.34 -23.47 -27.53
N ILE A 225 1.25 -22.68 -26.46
CA ILE A 225 1.77 -23.04 -25.15
C ILE A 225 0.87 -24.11 -24.52
N PRO A 226 1.44 -25.24 -24.05
CA PRO A 226 0.70 -26.26 -23.32
C PRO A 226 -0.08 -25.65 -22.15
N LEU A 227 -1.29 -26.14 -21.90
CA LEU A 227 -2.08 -25.62 -20.79
C LEU A 227 -1.41 -25.96 -19.44
N PRO A 228 -1.64 -25.16 -18.37
CA PRO A 228 -0.99 -25.37 -17.07
C PRO A 228 -1.03 -26.81 -16.55
N HIS A 229 -2.13 -27.54 -16.76
CA HIS A 229 -2.28 -28.91 -16.29
C HIS A 229 -1.41 -29.91 -17.06
N GLU A 230 -1.01 -29.60 -18.30
CA GLU A 230 -0.11 -30.45 -19.08
C GLU A 230 1.31 -30.43 -18.51
N PHE A 231 1.79 -29.27 -18.08
CA PHE A 231 3.07 -29.15 -17.35
C PHE A 231 3.06 -29.91 -16.01
N LEU A 232 1.92 -29.90 -15.31
CA LEU A 232 1.76 -30.62 -14.03
C LEU A 232 1.78 -32.14 -14.21
N LEU A 233 1.15 -32.65 -15.27
CA LEU A 233 0.99 -34.08 -15.51
C LEU A 233 2.16 -34.68 -16.30
N ASN A 234 2.80 -33.91 -17.16
CA ASN A 234 3.92 -34.34 -17.98
C ASN A 234 5.24 -33.75 -17.50
N LYS A 235 5.95 -34.52 -16.66
CA LYS A 235 7.28 -34.19 -16.17
C LYS A 235 8.30 -33.90 -17.29
N GLY A 236 8.13 -34.50 -18.47
CA GLY A 236 9.01 -34.26 -19.62
C GLY A 236 9.00 -32.81 -20.07
N LEU A 237 7.81 -32.20 -20.18
CA LEU A 237 7.67 -30.79 -20.57
C LEU A 237 8.38 -29.85 -19.58
N MET A 238 8.32 -30.14 -18.29
CA MET A 238 9.05 -29.37 -17.27
C MET A 238 10.56 -29.61 -17.35
N ALA A 239 10.99 -30.86 -17.55
CA ALA A 239 12.41 -31.21 -17.64
C ALA A 239 13.10 -30.60 -18.89
N ASP A 240 12.36 -30.41 -19.99
CA ASP A 240 12.87 -29.75 -21.20
C ASP A 240 13.16 -28.26 -20.95
N LEU A 241 12.35 -27.61 -20.10
CA LEU A 241 12.54 -26.21 -19.70
C LEU A 241 13.52 -26.03 -18.54
N TYR A 242 13.47 -26.94 -17.57
CA TYR A 242 14.19 -26.91 -16.30
C TYR A 242 14.75 -28.32 -16.01
N PRO A 243 15.97 -28.63 -16.50
CA PRO A 243 16.55 -29.98 -16.43
C PRO A 243 16.58 -30.61 -15.04
N SER A 244 16.61 -29.80 -13.97
CA SER A 244 16.59 -30.30 -12.59
C SER A 244 15.32 -31.07 -12.26
N PHE A 245 14.19 -30.80 -12.94
CA PHE A 245 12.95 -31.55 -12.75
C PHE A 245 13.12 -33.04 -13.06
N ALA A 246 14.03 -33.43 -13.96
CA ALA A 246 14.32 -34.84 -14.26
C ALA A 246 14.75 -35.63 -13.00
N GLN A 247 15.42 -34.97 -12.04
CA GLN A 247 15.90 -35.58 -10.79
C GLN A 247 14.77 -35.84 -9.77
N GLY A 248 13.58 -35.28 -9.99
CA GLY A 248 12.45 -35.42 -9.09
C GLY A 248 12.64 -34.70 -7.75
N ILE A 249 11.97 -35.20 -6.71
CA ILE A 249 11.93 -34.56 -5.38
C ILE A 249 13.01 -35.07 -4.42
N THR A 250 13.86 -36.00 -4.85
CA THR A 250 14.95 -36.54 -4.02
C THR A 250 15.88 -35.43 -3.49
N PRO A 251 16.34 -34.46 -4.33
CA PRO A 251 17.23 -33.40 -3.84
C PRO A 251 16.64 -32.55 -2.71
N PHE A 252 15.31 -32.38 -2.67
CA PHE A 252 14.63 -31.68 -1.58
C PHE A 252 14.79 -32.42 -0.23
N PHE A 253 14.49 -33.72 -0.20
CA PHE A 253 14.56 -34.52 1.03
C PHE A 253 15.99 -34.85 1.49
N THR A 254 16.96 -34.83 0.57
CA THR A 254 18.38 -35.00 0.91
C THR A 254 19.09 -33.68 1.21
N LEU A 255 18.37 -32.55 1.21
CA LEU A 255 18.93 -31.19 1.40
C LEU A 255 20.00 -30.81 0.36
N ASN A 256 19.98 -31.43 -0.82
CA ASN A 256 20.87 -31.08 -1.94
C ASN A 256 20.21 -30.02 -2.83
N TRP A 257 19.91 -28.85 -2.24
CA TRP A 257 19.07 -27.84 -2.87
C TRP A 257 19.76 -27.06 -4.00
N GLY A 258 21.09 -27.14 -4.13
CA GLY A 258 21.84 -26.52 -5.23
C GLY A 258 21.41 -27.01 -6.61
N VAL A 259 20.74 -28.17 -6.69
CA VAL A 259 20.19 -28.72 -7.93
C VAL A 259 19.05 -27.86 -8.52
N TYR A 260 18.32 -27.09 -7.69
CA TYR A 260 17.13 -26.33 -8.13
C TYR A 260 17.44 -24.93 -8.68
N SER A 261 18.71 -24.64 -8.99
CA SER A 261 19.18 -23.32 -9.41
C SER A 261 18.68 -22.87 -10.81
N ASP A 262 17.99 -23.73 -11.55
CA ASP A 262 17.39 -23.41 -12.85
C ASP A 262 16.00 -22.76 -12.74
N PHE A 263 15.30 -22.92 -11.62
CA PHE A 263 14.00 -22.28 -11.37
C PHE A 263 13.88 -21.56 -10.01
N LEU A 264 14.82 -21.77 -9.09
CA LEU A 264 15.01 -20.97 -7.86
C LEU A 264 16.31 -20.18 -7.97
N THR A 265 16.22 -19.02 -8.60
CA THR A 265 17.40 -18.21 -8.95
C THR A 265 17.63 -17.10 -7.93
N PHE A 266 18.78 -16.43 -8.05
CA PHE A 266 19.10 -15.22 -7.31
C PHE A 266 19.86 -14.26 -8.24
N HIS A 267 19.28 -14.01 -9.41
CA HIS A 267 19.90 -13.18 -10.43
C HIS A 267 20.07 -11.75 -9.93
N GLY A 268 19.03 -11.16 -9.34
CA GLY A 268 18.95 -9.72 -9.18
C GLY A 268 18.69 -9.02 -10.51
N GLY A 269 18.40 -7.72 -10.46
CA GLY A 269 18.13 -6.94 -11.66
C GLY A 269 16.76 -7.22 -12.31
N LEU A 270 16.69 -7.04 -13.62
CA LEU A 270 15.47 -7.13 -14.43
C LEU A 270 15.69 -8.09 -15.59
N ASN A 271 14.63 -8.81 -15.98
CA ASN A 271 14.62 -9.62 -17.18
C ASN A 271 14.66 -8.69 -18.41
N PRO A 272 15.70 -8.77 -19.26
CA PRO A 272 15.88 -7.84 -20.38
C PRO A 272 14.81 -7.97 -21.47
N VAL A 273 14.06 -9.08 -21.52
CA VAL A 273 12.97 -9.26 -22.49
C VAL A 273 11.72 -8.50 -22.06
N THR A 274 11.45 -8.45 -20.75
CA THR A 274 10.17 -7.97 -20.21
C THR A 274 10.28 -6.69 -19.41
N GLY A 275 11.48 -6.33 -18.94
CA GLY A 275 11.71 -5.20 -18.04
C GLY A 275 11.15 -5.40 -16.63
N GLY A 276 10.62 -6.59 -16.32
CA GLY A 276 10.15 -6.96 -14.99
C GLY A 276 11.19 -7.78 -14.21
N LEU A 277 10.96 -8.01 -12.92
CA LEU A 277 11.77 -8.92 -12.11
C LEU A 277 11.76 -10.35 -12.71
N TRP A 278 12.86 -11.07 -12.49
CA TRP A 278 12.94 -12.49 -12.81
C TRP A 278 11.89 -13.26 -12.01
N LEU A 279 10.95 -13.93 -12.68
CA LEU A 279 9.90 -14.67 -11.99
C LEU A 279 10.47 -15.83 -11.14
N SER A 280 11.62 -16.38 -11.51
CA SER A 280 12.33 -17.41 -10.73
C SER A 280 12.93 -16.84 -9.44
N ASP A 281 13.39 -15.59 -9.45
CA ASP A 281 13.78 -14.86 -8.23
C ASP A 281 12.54 -14.61 -7.36
N THR A 282 11.39 -14.26 -7.95
CA THR A 282 10.15 -14.08 -7.17
C THR A 282 9.65 -15.39 -6.56
N ALA A 283 9.78 -16.52 -7.26
CA ALA A 283 9.43 -17.84 -6.73
C ALA A 283 10.33 -18.22 -5.54
N HIS A 284 11.64 -17.98 -5.67
CA HIS A 284 12.60 -18.18 -4.59
C HIS A 284 12.32 -17.25 -3.41
N HIS A 285 12.00 -15.99 -3.66
CA HIS A 285 11.60 -15.02 -2.64
C HIS A 285 10.38 -15.50 -1.84
N HIS A 286 9.31 -15.94 -2.52
CA HIS A 286 8.11 -16.43 -1.84
C HIS A 286 8.37 -17.72 -1.06
N LEU A 287 9.21 -18.62 -1.56
CA LEU A 287 9.61 -19.82 -0.83
C LEU A 287 10.39 -19.45 0.45
N ALA A 288 11.32 -18.51 0.37
CA ALA A 288 12.07 -18.03 1.54
C ALA A 288 11.15 -17.37 2.58
N LEU A 289 10.21 -16.52 2.13
CA LEU A 289 9.20 -15.91 3.01
C LEU A 289 8.26 -16.95 3.63
N ALA A 290 7.87 -17.97 2.88
CA ALA A 290 7.05 -19.06 3.40
C ALA A 290 7.73 -19.75 4.57
N VAL A 291 9.00 -20.12 4.43
CA VAL A 291 9.79 -20.74 5.50
C VAL A 291 9.91 -19.78 6.69
N LEU A 292 10.23 -18.51 6.45
CA LEU A 292 10.33 -17.49 7.50
C LEU A 292 9.04 -17.37 8.31
N PHE A 293 7.90 -17.20 7.65
CA PHE A 293 6.61 -17.00 8.30
C PHE A 293 6.08 -18.26 8.97
N ILE A 294 6.29 -19.45 8.38
CA ILE A 294 5.97 -20.72 9.03
C ILE A 294 6.75 -20.86 10.33
N ILE A 295 8.07 -20.63 10.32
CA ILE A 295 8.88 -20.70 11.54
C ILE A 295 8.44 -19.63 12.55
N ALA A 296 8.23 -18.38 12.11
CA ALA A 296 7.79 -17.29 12.99
C ALA A 296 6.44 -17.57 13.67
N GLY A 297 5.51 -18.23 12.96
CA GLY A 297 4.21 -18.62 13.53
C GLY A 297 4.25 -19.78 14.52
N HIS A 298 5.44 -20.29 14.88
CA HIS A 298 5.63 -21.25 15.98
C HIS A 298 6.31 -20.63 17.21
N MET A 299 6.42 -19.28 17.26
CA MET A 299 7.05 -18.56 18.37
C MET A 299 6.19 -18.54 19.64
N TYR A 300 4.86 -18.42 19.53
CA TYR A 300 4.00 -18.13 20.67
C TYR A 300 3.40 -19.39 21.30
N ARG A 301 3.29 -19.37 22.63
CA ARG A 301 2.84 -20.50 23.44
C ARG A 301 1.39 -20.86 23.11
N ASN A 302 1.12 -22.15 22.96
CA ASN A 302 -0.23 -22.68 22.78
C ASN A 302 -0.50 -23.81 23.79
N SER A 303 -1.55 -24.62 23.57
CA SER A 303 -1.92 -25.72 24.46
C SER A 303 -0.86 -26.81 24.65
N TYR A 304 0.19 -26.85 23.82
CA TYR A 304 1.30 -27.79 23.96
C TYR A 304 2.40 -27.30 24.91
N GLY A 305 2.24 -26.13 25.53
CA GLY A 305 3.13 -25.62 26.59
C GLY A 305 4.46 -25.02 26.11
N ILE A 306 4.87 -25.27 24.86
CA ILE A 306 6.10 -24.74 24.25
C ILE A 306 5.81 -23.38 23.61
N GLY A 307 6.76 -22.45 23.71
CA GLY A 307 6.70 -21.10 23.12
C GLY A 307 6.60 -19.98 24.15
N HIS A 308 6.53 -18.74 23.67
CA HIS A 308 6.50 -17.53 24.50
C HIS A 308 5.08 -17.01 24.73
N SER A 309 4.79 -16.49 25.93
CA SER A 309 3.63 -15.60 26.12
C SER A 309 4.00 -14.18 25.71
N MET A 310 3.14 -13.50 24.95
CA MET A 310 3.38 -12.10 24.57
C MET A 310 3.42 -11.18 25.78
N LYS A 311 2.60 -11.46 26.79
CA LYS A 311 2.58 -10.72 28.05
C LYS A 311 3.92 -10.82 28.79
N GLU A 312 4.43 -12.05 28.94
CA GLU A 312 5.74 -12.29 29.59
C GLU A 312 6.86 -11.56 28.84
N ILE A 313 6.87 -11.59 27.51
CA ILE A 313 7.83 -10.84 26.69
C ILE A 313 7.72 -9.34 27.00
N LEU A 314 6.54 -8.75 26.91
CA LEU A 314 6.35 -7.31 27.11
C LEU A 314 6.80 -6.88 28.52
N GLU A 315 6.38 -7.59 29.56
CA GLU A 315 6.71 -7.24 30.94
C GLU A 315 8.20 -7.41 31.27
N ALA A 316 8.90 -8.33 30.60
CA ALA A 316 10.35 -8.49 30.76
C ALA A 316 11.15 -7.30 30.18
N HIS A 317 10.61 -6.57 29.20
CA HIS A 317 11.31 -5.47 28.54
C HIS A 317 11.13 -4.14 29.31
N LYS A 318 11.99 -3.95 30.31
CA LYS A 318 12.04 -2.77 31.19
C LYS A 318 13.48 -2.23 31.27
N GLY A 319 13.63 -0.91 31.17
CA GLY A 319 14.93 -0.24 31.21
C GLY A 319 14.98 0.88 32.27
N PRO A 320 16.17 1.40 32.58
CA PRO A 320 16.35 2.41 33.63
C PRO A 320 15.62 3.73 33.34
N PHE A 321 15.41 4.07 32.06
CA PHE A 321 14.74 5.31 31.65
C PHE A 321 13.24 5.16 31.34
N THR A 322 12.73 3.93 31.29
CA THR A 322 11.39 3.62 30.77
C THR A 322 10.36 3.26 31.85
N GLY A 323 10.70 3.46 33.12
CA GLY A 323 9.78 3.16 34.23
C GLY A 323 9.38 1.69 34.20
N GLU A 324 8.09 1.37 34.26
CA GLU A 324 7.53 0.02 34.16
C GLU A 324 7.52 -0.59 32.75
N GLY A 325 8.17 0.05 31.77
CA GLY A 325 8.33 -0.49 30.42
C GLY A 325 6.99 -0.74 29.73
N HIS A 326 6.83 -1.92 29.13
CA HIS A 326 5.64 -2.28 28.33
C HIS A 326 4.48 -2.88 29.15
N LYS A 327 4.55 -2.85 30.48
CA LYS A 327 3.47 -3.36 31.34
C LYS A 327 2.12 -2.70 30.99
N GLY A 328 1.06 -3.50 30.85
CA GLY A 328 -0.28 -3.03 30.49
C GLY A 328 -0.57 -2.96 28.98
N LEU A 329 0.44 -3.06 28.11
CA LEU A 329 0.21 -3.04 26.65
C LEU A 329 -0.50 -4.29 26.14
N TYR A 330 -0.23 -5.46 26.73
CA TYR A 330 -0.94 -6.69 26.39
C TYR A 330 -2.44 -6.54 26.66
N GLU A 331 -2.80 -6.02 27.83
CA GLU A 331 -4.19 -5.73 28.19
C GLU A 331 -4.81 -4.70 27.24
N ILE A 332 -4.13 -3.58 26.96
CA ILE A 332 -4.63 -2.57 26.01
C ILE A 332 -4.99 -3.20 24.67
N LEU A 333 -4.10 -3.99 24.09
CA LEU A 333 -4.30 -4.59 22.77
C LEU A 333 -5.31 -5.74 22.80
N THR A 334 -5.60 -6.35 23.95
CA THR A 334 -6.62 -7.40 24.08
C THR A 334 -8.00 -6.87 24.47
N THR A 335 -8.09 -5.63 24.97
CA THR A 335 -9.37 -5.04 25.40
C THR A 335 -9.84 -3.86 24.57
N SER A 336 -9.01 -3.30 23.68
CA SER A 336 -9.40 -2.20 22.79
C SER A 336 -9.18 -2.55 21.32
N TRP A 337 -10.28 -2.64 20.56
CA TRP A 337 -10.23 -2.75 19.10
C TRP A 337 -9.69 -1.48 18.45
N HIS A 338 -9.93 -0.31 19.04
CA HIS A 338 -9.36 0.95 18.56
C HIS A 338 -7.83 0.98 18.68
N ALA A 339 -7.26 0.45 19.76
CA ALA A 339 -5.81 0.34 19.91
C ALA A 339 -5.18 -0.58 18.85
N GLN A 340 -5.78 -1.75 18.61
CA GLN A 340 -5.31 -2.65 17.54
C GLN A 340 -5.43 -1.98 16.16
N LEU A 341 -6.59 -1.40 15.85
CA LEU A 341 -6.85 -0.78 14.55
C LEU A 341 -5.92 0.42 14.31
N ALA A 342 -5.60 1.20 15.34
CA ALA A 342 -4.66 2.31 15.27
C ALA A 342 -3.27 1.84 14.78
N ILE A 343 -2.73 0.79 15.40
CA ILE A 343 -1.41 0.24 15.07
C ILE A 343 -1.45 -0.44 13.70
N ASN A 344 -2.49 -1.23 13.42
CA ASN A 344 -2.62 -1.93 12.14
C ASN A 344 -2.73 -0.96 10.96
N LEU A 345 -3.50 0.13 11.10
CA LEU A 345 -3.59 1.17 10.07
C LEU A 345 -2.28 1.94 9.89
N ALA A 346 -1.57 2.24 10.97
CA ALA A 346 -0.26 2.89 10.88
C ALA A 346 0.75 2.00 10.13
N MET A 347 0.84 0.70 10.47
CA MET A 347 1.75 -0.24 9.81
C MET A 347 1.33 -0.53 8.36
N LEU A 348 0.05 -0.81 8.10
CA LEU A 348 -0.45 -1.06 6.76
C LEU A 348 -0.27 0.16 5.86
N GLY A 349 -0.53 1.36 6.39
CA GLY A 349 -0.36 2.61 5.67
C GLY A 349 1.08 2.88 5.28
N SER A 350 2.03 2.63 6.19
CA SER A 350 3.45 2.68 5.86
C SER A 350 3.86 1.57 4.86
N LEU A 351 3.33 0.36 4.99
CA LEU A 351 3.62 -0.75 4.09
C LEU A 351 3.18 -0.45 2.66
N THR A 352 1.99 0.09 2.42
CA THR A 352 1.55 0.44 1.07
C THR A 352 2.38 1.57 0.45
N ILE A 353 2.89 2.52 1.24
CA ILE A 353 3.87 3.51 0.76
C ILE A 353 5.18 2.83 0.35
N ILE A 354 5.65 1.84 1.12
CA ILE A 354 6.82 1.03 0.74
C ILE A 354 6.55 0.24 -0.54
N VAL A 355 5.35 -0.34 -0.69
CA VAL A 355 4.93 -1.03 -1.93
C VAL A 355 5.02 -0.10 -3.13
N ALA A 356 4.53 1.15 -3.03
CA ALA A 356 4.69 2.15 -4.09
C ALA A 356 6.16 2.36 -4.48
N HIS A 357 7.03 2.60 -3.49
CA HIS A 357 8.45 2.86 -3.74
C HIS A 357 9.19 1.64 -4.30
N HIS A 358 8.86 0.44 -3.84
CA HIS A 358 9.47 -0.79 -4.32
C HIS A 358 9.00 -1.14 -5.72
N MET A 359 7.70 -1.03 -6.03
CA MET A 359 7.17 -1.46 -7.32
C MET A 359 7.64 -0.62 -8.50
N TYR A 360 7.91 0.68 -8.32
CA TYR A 360 8.41 1.49 -9.44
C TYR A 360 9.89 1.23 -9.72
N ALA A 361 10.71 1.07 -8.66
CA ALA A 361 12.16 0.88 -8.79
C ALA A 361 12.52 -0.59 -9.09
N MET A 362 11.63 -1.53 -8.76
CA MET A 362 11.76 -2.97 -9.00
C MET A 362 10.46 -3.51 -9.61
N PRO A 363 10.14 -3.19 -10.89
CA PRO A 363 8.89 -3.59 -11.53
C PRO A 363 8.66 -5.11 -11.45
N PRO A 364 7.68 -5.61 -10.67
CA PRO A 364 7.60 -7.04 -10.40
C PRO A 364 6.92 -7.84 -11.51
N TYR A 365 6.31 -7.17 -12.49
CA TYR A 365 5.52 -7.83 -13.53
C TYR A 365 6.11 -7.57 -14.93
N PRO A 366 6.03 -8.56 -15.84
CA PRO A 366 6.48 -8.42 -17.23
C PRO A 366 5.79 -7.26 -17.94
N TYR A 367 6.56 -6.44 -18.66
CA TYR A 367 6.12 -5.28 -19.44
C TYR A 367 5.41 -4.18 -18.62
N LEU A 368 5.56 -4.19 -17.29
CA LEU A 368 5.05 -3.13 -16.44
C LEU A 368 5.93 -1.88 -16.51
N ALA A 369 7.25 -2.07 -16.62
CA ALA A 369 8.23 -0.98 -16.55
C ALA A 369 8.09 0.05 -17.68
N THR A 370 7.73 -0.40 -18.87
CA THR A 370 7.56 0.45 -20.07
C THR A 370 6.12 0.94 -20.28
N ASP A 371 5.20 0.54 -19.38
CA ASP A 371 3.86 1.10 -19.24
C ASP A 371 3.86 2.20 -18.18
N TYR A 372 4.40 3.36 -18.59
CA TYR A 372 4.59 4.52 -17.70
C TYR A 372 3.30 5.01 -17.04
N GLY A 373 2.17 4.92 -17.74
CA GLY A 373 0.86 5.28 -17.18
C GLY A 373 0.47 4.39 -16.02
N THR A 374 0.63 3.07 -16.17
CA THR A 374 0.38 2.12 -15.10
C THR A 374 1.35 2.32 -13.92
N GLN A 375 2.65 2.54 -14.18
CA GLN A 375 3.62 2.84 -13.12
C GLN A 375 3.24 4.08 -12.30
N LEU A 376 2.89 5.18 -12.99
CA LEU A 376 2.46 6.41 -12.34
C LEU A 376 1.18 6.23 -11.52
N CYS A 377 0.19 5.53 -12.08
CA CYS A 377 -1.07 5.26 -11.41
C CYS A 377 -0.88 4.36 -10.19
N LEU A 378 -0.12 3.27 -10.27
CA LEU A 378 0.12 2.36 -9.15
C LEU A 378 0.89 3.04 -8.02
N PHE A 379 1.93 3.82 -8.33
CA PHE A 379 2.66 4.60 -7.33
C PHE A 379 1.73 5.58 -6.61
N THR A 380 1.03 6.42 -7.37
CA THR A 380 0.12 7.44 -6.83
C THR A 380 -1.01 6.81 -6.00
N HIS A 381 -1.59 5.71 -6.49
CA HIS A 381 -2.66 4.99 -5.82
C HIS A 381 -2.24 4.46 -4.44
N HIS A 382 -1.12 3.75 -4.36
CA HIS A 382 -0.63 3.16 -3.12
C HIS A 382 -0.12 4.21 -2.13
N MET A 383 0.43 5.33 -2.62
CA MET A 383 0.78 6.49 -1.79
C MET A 383 -0.45 7.09 -1.10
N TRP A 384 -1.53 7.31 -1.84
CA TRP A 384 -2.77 7.85 -1.28
C TRP A 384 -3.41 6.91 -0.26
N ILE A 385 -3.57 5.62 -0.60
CA ILE A 385 -4.11 4.62 0.34
C ILE A 385 -3.30 4.64 1.64
N GLY A 386 -1.97 4.66 1.54
CA GLY A 386 -1.11 4.62 2.70
C GLY A 386 -1.26 5.79 3.62
N ALA A 387 -1.34 6.97 3.03
CA ALA A 387 -1.49 8.20 3.76
C ALA A 387 -2.85 8.29 4.46
N PHE A 388 -3.94 7.85 3.82
CA PHE A 388 -5.25 7.72 4.46
C PHE A 388 -5.21 6.73 5.62
N CYS A 389 -4.56 5.57 5.46
CA CYS A 389 -4.39 4.62 6.56
C CYS A 389 -3.58 5.19 7.71
N ILE A 390 -2.47 5.91 7.47
CA ILE A 390 -1.68 6.55 8.53
C ILE A 390 -2.50 7.56 9.33
N VAL A 391 -3.25 8.44 8.64
CA VAL A 391 -4.15 9.40 9.31
C VAL A 391 -5.25 8.68 10.10
N GLY A 392 -5.81 7.61 9.53
CA GLY A 392 -6.77 6.73 10.22
C GLY A 392 -6.18 6.08 11.47
N GLY A 393 -4.91 5.65 11.41
CA GLY A 393 -4.19 5.10 12.56
C GLY A 393 -4.12 6.10 13.72
N ALA A 394 -3.78 7.35 13.44
CA ALA A 394 -3.79 8.42 14.43
C ALA A 394 -5.21 8.75 14.94
N ALA A 395 -6.22 8.74 14.06
CA ALA A 395 -7.61 8.94 14.45
C ALA A 395 -8.06 7.88 15.46
N HIS A 396 -7.81 6.60 15.17
CA HIS A 396 -8.12 5.49 16.08
C HIS A 396 -7.27 5.51 17.34
N GLY A 397 -6.03 6.01 17.28
CA GLY A 397 -5.21 6.28 18.46
C GLY A 397 -5.85 7.32 19.38
N ALA A 398 -6.39 8.41 18.83
CA ALA A 398 -7.10 9.42 19.60
C ALA A 398 -8.44 8.89 20.14
N ILE A 399 -9.18 8.08 19.38
CA ILE A 399 -10.41 7.41 19.85
C ILE A 399 -10.09 6.48 21.04
N PHE A 400 -9.05 5.66 20.92
CA PHE A 400 -8.54 4.83 22.03
C PHE A 400 -8.24 5.68 23.26
N MET A 401 -7.50 6.79 23.09
CA MET A 401 -7.17 7.68 24.21
C MET A 401 -8.40 8.27 24.90
N VAL A 402 -9.48 8.52 24.18
CA VAL A 402 -10.72 9.06 24.75
C VAL A 402 -11.55 7.96 25.44
N ARG A 403 -11.79 6.85 24.75
CA ARG A 403 -12.79 5.84 25.17
C ARG A 403 -12.22 4.73 26.05
N ASP A 404 -11.02 4.24 25.73
CA ASP A 404 -10.56 2.94 26.22
C ASP A 404 -9.32 3.06 27.12
N TYR A 405 -8.59 4.18 27.06
CA TYR A 405 -7.43 4.41 27.91
C TYR A 405 -7.83 4.55 29.38
N ASP A 406 -7.28 3.68 30.21
CA ASP A 406 -7.45 3.67 31.66
C ASP A 406 -6.13 4.07 32.37
N PRO A 407 -6.07 5.26 33.00
CA PRO A 407 -4.89 5.69 33.76
C PRO A 407 -4.53 4.77 34.93
N ALA A 408 -5.51 4.09 35.55
CA ALA A 408 -5.25 3.21 36.69
C ALA A 408 -4.48 1.95 36.29
N LYS A 409 -4.64 1.51 35.04
CA LYS A 409 -3.90 0.38 34.45
C LYS A 409 -2.56 0.79 33.84
N ASN A 410 -2.36 2.09 33.62
CA ASN A 410 -1.18 2.65 32.98
C ASN A 410 -0.45 3.58 33.96
N VAL A 411 0.29 3.00 34.91
CA VAL A 411 1.04 3.77 35.91
C VAL A 411 2.53 3.62 35.65
N ASN A 412 3.20 4.73 35.30
CA ASN A 412 4.64 4.81 35.04
C ASN A 412 5.16 3.83 33.96
N ASN A 413 4.28 3.29 33.12
CA ASN A 413 4.66 2.55 31.92
C ASN A 413 4.98 3.53 30.77
N LEU A 414 5.35 3.02 29.59
CA LEU A 414 5.72 3.85 28.45
C LEU A 414 4.64 4.86 28.04
N LEU A 415 3.37 4.46 28.01
CA LEU A 415 2.26 5.31 27.55
C LEU A 415 2.00 6.46 28.53
N ASP A 416 1.92 6.17 29.83
CA ASP A 416 1.81 7.21 30.87
C ASP A 416 2.98 8.19 30.80
N ARG A 417 4.20 7.66 30.67
CA ARG A 417 5.40 8.49 30.57
C ARG A 417 5.29 9.44 29.39
N ALA A 418 4.95 8.96 28.19
CA ALA A 418 4.75 9.79 27.00
C ALA A 418 3.76 10.94 27.25
N ILE A 419 2.63 10.66 27.92
CA ILE A 419 1.63 11.66 28.28
C ILE A 419 2.22 12.71 29.23
N ARG A 420 3.03 12.30 30.23
CA ARG A 420 3.62 13.22 31.22
C ARG A 420 4.61 14.22 30.66
N HIS A 421 5.22 13.95 29.51
CA HIS A 421 6.13 14.89 28.82
C HIS A 421 5.64 15.29 27.42
N ARG A 422 4.34 15.16 27.15
CA ARG A 422 3.72 15.50 25.85
C ARG A 422 4.00 16.93 25.38
N ASP A 423 4.10 17.88 26.30
CA ASP A 423 4.40 19.28 25.97
C ASP A 423 5.81 19.41 25.38
N ALA A 424 6.79 18.65 25.90
CA ALA A 424 8.15 18.64 25.37
C ALA A 424 8.21 17.98 23.99
N ILE A 425 7.50 16.86 23.79
CA ILE A 425 7.42 16.20 22.48
C ILE A 425 6.88 17.17 21.43
N ILE A 426 5.74 17.82 21.72
CA ILE A 426 5.08 18.72 20.78
C ILE A 426 5.87 20.02 20.57
N SER A 427 6.52 20.58 21.60
CA SER A 427 7.32 21.80 21.42
C SER A 427 8.58 21.56 20.57
N HIS A 428 9.26 20.43 20.74
CA HIS A 428 10.41 20.09 19.91
C HIS A 428 9.99 19.79 18.47
N LEU A 429 8.89 19.05 18.29
CA LEU A 429 8.39 18.76 16.94
C LEU A 429 7.89 20.04 16.24
N ASN A 430 7.30 20.98 16.97
CA ASN A 430 6.98 22.31 16.45
C ASN A 430 8.24 23.06 15.99
N TRP A 431 9.29 23.08 16.82
CA TRP A 431 10.58 23.69 16.44
C TRP A 431 11.18 23.04 15.19
N VAL A 432 11.21 21.71 15.10
CA VAL A 432 11.69 20.98 13.91
C VAL A 432 10.89 21.36 12.67
N CYS A 433 9.56 21.46 12.77
CA CYS A 433 8.71 21.87 11.64
C CYS A 433 9.03 23.28 11.17
N ILE A 434 9.23 24.22 12.09
CA ILE A 434 9.60 25.61 11.76
C ILE A 434 10.99 25.62 11.09
N TRP A 435 11.96 24.90 11.67
CA TRP A 435 13.30 24.81 11.13
C TRP A 435 13.31 24.23 9.72
N LEU A 436 12.62 23.10 9.50
CA LEU A 436 12.47 22.47 8.18
C LEU A 436 11.76 23.39 7.18
N GLY A 437 10.71 24.11 7.61
CA GLY A 437 10.02 25.07 6.75
C GLY A 437 10.96 26.17 6.22
N PHE A 438 11.78 26.76 7.10
CA PHE A 438 12.76 27.77 6.70
C PHE A 438 13.89 27.19 5.84
N HIS A 439 14.42 26.02 6.17
CA HIS A 439 15.61 25.43 5.52
C HIS A 439 15.28 24.48 4.36
N ALA A 440 14.01 24.33 4.01
CA ALA A 440 13.57 23.63 2.80
C ALA A 440 12.82 24.59 1.87
N PHE A 441 11.63 25.04 2.26
CA PHE A 441 10.82 25.93 1.42
C PHE A 441 11.46 27.32 1.25
N GLY A 442 12.15 27.82 2.26
CA GLY A 442 12.90 29.07 2.15
C GLY A 442 13.98 29.04 1.06
N LEU A 443 14.59 27.88 0.77
CA LEU A 443 15.58 27.73 -0.31
C LEU A 443 14.95 27.94 -1.69
N TYR A 444 13.72 27.48 -1.89
CA TYR A 444 12.98 27.70 -3.13
C TYR A 444 12.70 29.19 -3.36
N VAL A 445 12.23 29.89 -2.34
CA VAL A 445 11.94 31.33 -2.43
C VAL A 445 13.23 32.15 -2.62
N HIS A 446 14.33 31.76 -1.96
CA HIS A 446 15.66 32.32 -2.23
C HIS A 446 16.03 32.16 -3.69
N ASN A 447 15.91 30.94 -4.24
CA ASN A 447 16.25 30.65 -5.63
C ASN A 447 15.34 31.41 -6.63
N ASP A 448 14.03 31.51 -6.39
CA ASP A 448 13.14 32.34 -7.21
C ASP A 448 13.60 33.80 -7.22
N THR A 449 13.98 34.34 -6.05
CA THR A 449 14.45 35.72 -5.92
C THR A 449 15.78 35.94 -6.63
N MET A 450 16.77 35.07 -6.42
CA MET A 450 18.08 35.20 -7.08
C MET A 450 17.96 35.04 -8.60
N ARG A 451 17.12 34.13 -9.08
CA ARG A 451 16.83 33.97 -10.50
C ARG A 451 16.18 35.21 -11.09
N ALA A 452 15.17 35.77 -10.42
CA ALA A 452 14.49 36.99 -10.86
C ALA A 452 15.41 38.22 -10.88
N LEU A 453 16.37 38.30 -9.95
CA LEU A 453 17.39 39.35 -9.91
C LEU A 453 18.52 39.17 -10.94
N GLY A 454 18.48 38.12 -11.77
CA GLY A 454 19.53 37.82 -12.74
C GLY A 454 20.85 37.37 -12.09
N ARG A 455 20.78 36.72 -10.92
CA ARG A 455 21.93 36.25 -10.13
C ARG A 455 21.97 34.71 -10.02
N PRO A 456 22.07 33.97 -11.13
CA PRO A 456 22.07 32.50 -11.10
C PRO A 456 23.26 31.90 -10.35
N GLN A 457 24.40 32.61 -10.25
CA GLN A 457 25.57 32.18 -9.48
C GLN A 457 25.33 32.14 -7.96
N ASP A 458 24.29 32.81 -7.47
CA ASP A 458 23.95 32.87 -6.05
C ASP A 458 22.79 31.91 -5.69
N MET A 459 22.40 31.04 -6.63
CA MET A 459 21.37 30.04 -6.43
C MET A 459 21.93 28.75 -5.82
N PHE A 460 21.10 28.06 -5.05
CA PHE A 460 21.32 26.66 -4.71
C PHE A 460 20.99 25.79 -5.92
N SER A 461 22.03 25.26 -6.58
CA SER A 461 21.92 24.43 -7.79
C SER A 461 23.17 23.59 -7.98
N ASP A 462 23.12 22.61 -8.88
CA ASP A 462 24.28 21.79 -9.22
C ASP A 462 25.41 22.59 -9.91
N THR A 463 25.12 23.76 -10.47
CA THR A 463 26.08 24.58 -11.24
C THR A 463 26.58 25.82 -10.48
N ALA A 464 26.04 26.08 -9.27
CA ALA A 464 26.42 27.20 -8.43
C ALA A 464 26.68 26.71 -6.99
N ILE A 465 25.79 27.00 -6.03
CA ILE A 465 25.94 26.58 -4.64
C ILE A 465 25.32 25.19 -4.48
N GLN A 466 26.15 24.15 -4.49
CA GLN A 466 25.68 22.77 -4.46
C GLN A 466 25.23 22.34 -3.06
N LEU A 467 24.09 21.65 -2.97
CA LEU A 467 23.64 20.95 -1.77
C LEU A 467 23.42 19.47 -2.13
N GLN A 468 24.51 18.72 -2.25
CA GLN A 468 24.46 17.32 -2.69
C GLN A 468 23.91 16.38 -1.60
N PRO A 469 23.03 15.43 -1.94
CA PRO A 469 22.54 14.41 -1.01
C PRO A 469 23.56 13.27 -0.84
N ILE A 470 24.75 13.59 -0.31
CA ILE A 470 25.91 12.69 -0.25
C ILE A 470 25.64 11.36 0.44
N PHE A 471 24.73 11.33 1.43
CA PHE A 471 24.38 10.09 2.12
C PHE A 471 23.52 9.16 1.24
N ALA A 472 22.62 9.73 0.44
CA ALA A 472 21.83 8.94 -0.49
C ALA A 472 22.70 8.39 -1.63
N GLN A 473 23.57 9.23 -2.20
CA GLN A 473 24.55 8.80 -3.21
C GLN A 473 25.49 7.71 -2.66
N TRP A 474 25.94 7.83 -1.42
CA TRP A 474 26.73 6.79 -0.75
C TRP A 474 25.96 5.46 -0.65
N ILE A 475 24.68 5.49 -0.27
CA ILE A 475 23.83 4.28 -0.22
C ILE A 475 23.63 3.69 -1.63
N GLN A 476 23.39 4.51 -2.66
CA GLN A 476 23.30 4.05 -4.05
C GLN A 476 24.57 3.29 -4.45
N ASN A 477 25.75 3.84 -4.14
CA ASN A 477 27.03 3.21 -4.41
C ASN A 477 27.21 1.87 -3.67
N ILE A 478 26.80 1.79 -2.39
CA ILE A 478 26.86 0.52 -1.64
C ILE A 478 26.01 -0.55 -2.32
N HIS A 479 24.78 -0.21 -2.74
CA HIS A 479 23.88 -1.16 -3.39
C HIS A 479 24.35 -1.57 -4.77
N ASN A 480 24.86 -0.62 -5.57
CA ASN A 480 25.41 -0.90 -6.89
C ASN A 480 26.65 -1.82 -6.83
N LEU A 481 27.49 -1.67 -5.81
CA LEU A 481 28.69 -2.49 -5.59
C LEU A 481 28.42 -3.77 -4.76
N ALA A 482 27.17 -4.03 -4.37
CA ALA A 482 26.83 -5.21 -3.57
C ALA A 482 27.07 -6.54 -4.33
N PRO A 483 26.68 -6.69 -5.61
CA PRO A 483 26.88 -7.95 -6.36
C PRO A 483 28.36 -8.34 -6.43
N GLY A 484 28.68 -9.59 -6.11
CA GLY A 484 30.06 -10.09 -6.03
C GLY A 484 30.87 -9.57 -4.82
N GLY A 485 30.38 -8.57 -4.10
CA GLY A 485 30.98 -8.00 -2.89
C GLY A 485 30.24 -8.43 -1.62
N THR A 486 29.41 -7.53 -1.08
CA THR A 486 28.59 -7.80 0.12
C THR A 486 27.43 -8.76 -0.15
N ALA A 487 27.06 -8.94 -1.43
CA ALA A 487 26.12 -9.94 -1.92
C ALA A 487 26.84 -10.85 -2.95
N PRO A 488 27.70 -11.78 -2.50
CA PRO A 488 28.59 -12.54 -3.38
C PRO A 488 27.86 -13.47 -4.37
N ASN A 489 26.63 -13.87 -4.05
CA ASN A 489 25.82 -14.77 -4.88
C ASN A 489 24.78 -14.04 -5.76
N ALA A 490 24.64 -12.72 -5.61
CA ALA A 490 23.82 -11.92 -6.53
C ALA A 490 24.62 -11.61 -7.80
N LEU A 491 23.97 -11.71 -8.96
CA LEU A 491 24.62 -11.40 -10.24
C LEU A 491 24.51 -9.91 -10.58
N GLU A 492 23.36 -9.31 -10.28
CA GLU A 492 23.08 -7.91 -10.55
C GLU A 492 22.53 -7.16 -9.32
N THR A 493 22.50 -5.83 -9.43
CA THR A 493 21.95 -4.94 -8.40
C THR A 493 20.49 -5.28 -8.09
N VAL A 494 20.06 -5.04 -6.85
CA VAL A 494 18.65 -5.21 -6.45
C VAL A 494 17.70 -4.30 -7.24
N SER A 495 18.20 -3.16 -7.73
CA SER A 495 17.47 -2.25 -8.61
C SER A 495 18.42 -1.45 -9.47
N TYR A 496 18.07 -1.32 -10.75
CA TYR A 496 18.77 -0.46 -11.70
C TYR A 496 18.66 1.04 -11.39
N ALA A 497 17.76 1.44 -10.49
CA ALA A 497 17.71 2.81 -9.98
C ALA A 497 18.95 3.21 -9.16
N PHE A 498 19.67 2.23 -8.59
CA PHE A 498 20.90 2.46 -7.83
C PHE A 498 22.17 2.48 -8.70
N GLY A 499 22.10 2.04 -9.95
CA GLY A 499 23.25 1.86 -10.85
C GLY A 499 23.02 0.73 -11.88
N GLY A 500 24.07 0.31 -12.60
CA GLY A 500 24.01 -0.87 -13.48
C GLY A 500 23.69 -0.61 -14.96
N GLY A 501 23.38 0.63 -15.36
CA GLY A 501 23.13 1.00 -16.77
C GLY A 501 21.64 1.01 -17.15
N VAL A 502 21.35 1.20 -18.44
CA VAL A 502 19.98 1.33 -18.96
C VAL A 502 19.44 -0.05 -19.36
N VAL A 503 18.27 -0.41 -18.85
CA VAL A 503 17.47 -1.55 -19.32
C VAL A 503 16.42 -1.03 -20.29
N GLU A 504 16.42 -1.56 -21.51
CA GLU A 504 15.57 -1.14 -22.62
C GLU A 504 14.63 -2.28 -23.04
N VAL A 505 13.36 -1.95 -23.30
CA VAL A 505 12.37 -2.89 -23.84
C VAL A 505 11.48 -2.16 -24.84
N GLY A 506 11.50 -2.57 -26.11
CA GLY A 506 10.60 -2.06 -27.13
C GLY A 506 10.84 -0.58 -27.49
N GLY A 507 12.09 -0.16 -27.51
CA GLY A 507 12.53 1.22 -27.77
C GLY A 507 12.34 2.17 -26.59
N LYS A 508 12.01 1.66 -25.40
CA LYS A 508 11.73 2.45 -24.20
C LYS A 508 12.63 2.08 -23.04
N VAL A 509 12.97 3.07 -22.23
CA VAL A 509 13.64 2.81 -20.95
C VAL A 509 12.68 2.08 -20.02
N ALA A 510 13.00 0.85 -19.64
CA ALA A 510 12.33 0.12 -18.57
C ALA A 510 12.81 0.62 -17.21
N MET A 511 14.13 0.73 -17.02
CA MET A 511 14.75 1.34 -15.85
C MET A 511 16.16 1.82 -16.19
N MET A 512 16.62 2.85 -15.47
CA MET A 512 18.00 3.33 -15.52
C MET A 512 18.38 3.97 -14.18
N PRO A 513 19.67 4.29 -13.94
CA PRO A 513 20.10 4.91 -12.71
C PRO A 513 19.39 6.25 -12.48
N ILE A 514 18.89 6.45 -11.25
CA ILE A 514 18.23 7.70 -10.86
C ILE A 514 19.27 8.54 -10.12
N GLU A 515 19.91 9.45 -10.86
CA GLU A 515 20.89 10.37 -10.30
C GLU A 515 20.24 11.35 -9.32
N LEU A 516 20.92 11.63 -8.21
CA LEU A 516 20.42 12.50 -7.14
C LEU A 516 21.30 13.75 -7.01
N GLY A 517 20.74 14.93 -7.32
CA GLY A 517 21.44 16.21 -7.25
C GLY A 517 20.86 17.18 -6.19
N THR A 518 21.17 18.46 -6.35
CA THR A 518 20.69 19.54 -5.46
C THR A 518 19.16 19.66 -5.48
N ALA A 519 18.54 19.46 -6.65
CA ALA A 519 17.08 19.46 -6.78
C ALA A 519 16.43 18.34 -5.95
N ASP A 520 17.00 17.14 -5.98
CA ASP A 520 16.56 16.00 -5.19
C ASP A 520 16.75 16.27 -3.69
N PHE A 521 17.88 16.85 -3.29
CA PHE A 521 18.09 17.26 -1.89
C PHE A 521 17.00 18.23 -1.41
N MET A 522 16.68 19.26 -2.19
CA MET A 522 15.69 20.26 -1.83
C MET A 522 14.30 19.65 -1.66
N VAL A 523 13.84 18.84 -2.62
CA VAL A 523 12.49 18.25 -2.56
C VAL A 523 12.35 17.21 -1.45
N HIS A 524 13.39 16.42 -1.15
CA HIS A 524 13.35 15.49 -0.02
C HIS A 524 13.25 16.20 1.33
N HIS A 525 13.80 17.41 1.47
CA HIS A 525 13.61 18.22 2.69
C HIS A 525 12.19 18.81 2.77
N ILE A 526 11.52 19.07 1.64
CA ILE A 526 10.09 19.39 1.61
C ILE A 526 9.24 18.18 2.02
N HIS A 527 9.60 16.97 1.58
CA HIS A 527 8.95 15.75 2.04
C HIS A 527 9.08 15.60 3.56
N ALA A 528 10.30 15.75 4.09
CA ALA A 528 10.54 15.71 5.52
C ALA A 528 9.71 16.76 6.26
N PHE A 529 9.71 18.01 5.80
CA PHE A 529 8.89 19.09 6.36
C PHE A 529 7.41 18.72 6.43
N THR A 530 6.81 18.33 5.31
CA THR A 530 5.37 18.05 5.21
C THR A 530 4.96 16.81 6.01
N ILE A 531 5.80 15.77 6.06
CA ILE A 531 5.61 14.61 6.93
C ILE A 531 5.64 15.03 8.41
N HIS A 532 6.64 15.80 8.83
CA HIS A 532 6.78 16.21 10.24
C HIS A 532 5.63 17.10 10.70
N VAL A 533 5.11 17.99 9.84
CA VAL A 533 3.92 18.80 10.16
C VAL A 533 2.67 17.92 10.28
N THR A 534 2.51 16.94 9.38
CA THR A 534 1.41 15.97 9.48
C THR A 534 1.48 15.19 10.80
N VAL A 535 2.66 14.69 11.17
CA VAL A 535 2.90 14.01 12.45
C VAL A 535 2.65 14.95 13.64
N LEU A 536 3.08 16.21 13.57
CA LEU A 536 2.84 17.21 14.62
C LEU A 536 1.36 17.35 14.93
N ILE A 537 0.53 17.51 13.89
CA ILE A 537 -0.91 17.70 14.03
C ILE A 537 -1.55 16.44 14.61
N LEU A 538 -1.27 15.27 14.01
CA LEU A 538 -1.87 14.01 14.41
C LEU A 538 -1.45 13.59 15.82
N LEU A 539 -0.15 13.64 16.13
CA LEU A 539 0.38 13.26 17.44
C LEU A 539 -0.11 14.21 18.54
N LYS A 540 -0.20 15.51 18.26
CA LYS A 540 -0.83 16.46 19.18
C LYS A 540 -2.30 16.13 19.43
N GLY A 541 -3.03 15.73 18.37
CA GLY A 541 -4.42 15.26 18.49
C GLY A 541 -4.57 14.09 19.45
N VAL A 542 -3.67 13.10 19.36
CA VAL A 542 -3.66 11.91 20.25
C VAL A 542 -3.27 12.29 21.69
N LEU A 543 -2.12 12.95 21.88
CA LEU A 543 -1.57 13.22 23.22
C LEU A 543 -2.41 14.20 24.06
N PHE A 544 -3.17 15.08 23.39
CA PHE A 544 -4.04 16.07 24.03
C PHE A 544 -5.52 15.71 23.89
N ALA A 545 -5.87 14.48 23.50
CA ALA A 545 -7.26 14.05 23.37
C ALA A 545 -7.98 14.09 24.72
N ARG A 546 -7.33 13.61 25.79
CA ARG A 546 -7.94 13.49 27.13
C ARG A 546 -7.98 14.79 27.93
N SER A 547 -6.95 15.61 27.81
CA SER A 547 -6.82 16.85 28.57
C SER A 547 -5.79 17.78 27.93
N SER A 548 -5.89 19.05 28.25
CA SER A 548 -4.93 20.09 27.89
C SER A 548 -4.82 21.12 29.01
N ARG A 549 -3.86 22.04 28.92
CA ARG A 549 -3.77 23.17 29.86
C ARG A 549 -5.00 24.10 29.80
N LEU A 550 -5.68 24.15 28.64
CA LEU A 550 -6.83 25.03 28.41
C LEU A 550 -8.16 24.38 28.83
N ILE A 551 -8.33 23.10 28.51
CA ILE A 551 -9.52 22.28 28.80
C ILE A 551 -9.05 21.02 29.53
N PRO A 552 -9.11 21.00 30.87
CA PRO A 552 -8.62 19.87 31.68
C PRO A 552 -9.48 18.60 31.56
N ASP A 553 -10.79 18.75 31.36
CA ASP A 553 -11.85 17.74 31.35
C ASP A 553 -12.27 17.31 29.93
N LYS A 554 -11.39 17.51 28.95
CA LYS A 554 -11.68 17.31 27.52
C LYS A 554 -12.17 15.90 27.16
N ALA A 555 -11.73 14.87 27.90
CA ALA A 555 -12.20 13.51 27.71
C ALA A 555 -13.73 13.37 27.85
N GLU A 556 -14.35 14.17 28.72
CA GLU A 556 -15.80 14.16 28.97
C GLU A 556 -16.61 14.72 27.79
N LEU A 557 -15.98 15.58 26.97
CA LEU A 557 -16.58 16.11 25.74
C LEU A 557 -16.56 15.08 24.59
N GLY A 558 -15.81 13.99 24.75
CA GLY A 558 -15.68 12.92 23.77
C GLY A 558 -14.66 13.20 22.65
N PHE A 559 -14.65 12.35 21.63
CA PHE A 559 -13.68 12.43 20.54
C PHE A 559 -14.08 13.46 19.46
N ARG A 560 -15.38 13.51 19.12
CA ARG A 560 -15.94 14.30 18.01
C ARG A 560 -16.89 15.38 18.54
N PHE A 561 -16.35 16.58 18.75
CA PHE A 561 -17.11 17.77 19.17
C PHE A 561 -16.43 19.04 18.58
N PRO A 562 -17.18 20.12 18.29
CA PRO A 562 -16.62 21.27 17.57
C PRO A 562 -15.76 22.23 18.43
N CYS A 563 -16.18 22.48 19.67
CA CYS A 563 -15.53 23.40 20.62
C CYS A 563 -16.08 23.25 22.05
N ASP A 564 -15.47 23.94 23.01
CA ASP A 564 -15.98 24.18 24.37
C ASP A 564 -16.42 25.67 24.53
N GLY A 565 -17.13 26.18 23.53
CA GLY A 565 -17.64 27.54 23.49
C GLY A 565 -16.61 28.66 23.18
N PRO A 566 -17.07 29.92 23.10
CA PRO A 566 -16.23 31.07 22.75
C PRO A 566 -15.38 31.61 23.92
N GLY A 567 -15.53 31.05 25.12
CA GLY A 567 -14.76 31.44 26.30
C GLY A 567 -13.26 31.19 26.13
N ARG A 568 -12.46 31.71 27.07
CA ARG A 568 -10.98 31.56 27.10
C ARG A 568 -10.26 32.04 25.82
N GLY A 569 -10.87 32.98 25.09
CA GLY A 569 -10.36 33.51 23.81
C GLY A 569 -10.81 32.74 22.56
N GLY A 570 -11.63 31.69 22.72
CA GLY A 570 -12.11 30.82 21.66
C GLY A 570 -11.49 29.44 21.70
N THR A 571 -12.31 28.39 21.69
CA THR A 571 -11.87 26.98 21.81
C THR A 571 -12.21 26.13 20.58
N CYS A 572 -12.26 26.75 19.40
CA CYS A 572 -12.56 26.06 18.15
C CYS A 572 -11.50 24.99 17.85
N GLN A 573 -11.92 23.87 17.25
CA GLN A 573 -11.04 22.83 16.69
C GLN A 573 -10.09 22.20 17.71
N VAL A 574 -10.53 22.11 18.97
CA VAL A 574 -9.72 21.50 20.02
C VAL A 574 -9.81 19.98 19.99
N SER A 575 -10.87 19.36 19.48
CA SER A 575 -11.12 17.92 19.63
C SER A 575 -10.08 17.03 18.94
N GLY A 576 -10.03 15.75 19.31
CA GLY A 576 -9.20 14.77 18.61
C GLY A 576 -9.60 14.64 17.13
N TRP A 577 -10.90 14.72 16.85
CA TRP A 577 -11.44 14.70 15.49
C TRP A 577 -10.98 15.89 14.65
N ASP A 578 -10.94 17.10 15.21
CA ASP A 578 -10.47 18.28 14.47
C ASP A 578 -8.97 18.21 14.10
N HIS A 579 -8.16 17.52 14.91
CA HIS A 579 -6.77 17.26 14.56
C HIS A 579 -6.66 16.25 13.41
N VAL A 580 -7.58 15.28 13.31
CA VAL A 580 -7.67 14.40 12.13
C VAL A 580 -8.07 15.20 10.89
N PHE A 581 -9.07 16.08 11.02
CA PHE A 581 -9.49 16.99 9.95
C PHE A 581 -8.30 17.83 9.42
N LEU A 582 -7.54 18.49 10.29
CA LEU A 582 -6.35 19.26 9.90
C LEU A 582 -5.24 18.35 9.33
N GLY A 583 -5.08 17.16 9.91
CA GLY A 583 -4.12 16.16 9.46
C GLY A 583 -4.37 15.69 8.03
N LEU A 584 -5.63 15.59 7.60
CA LEU A 584 -5.99 15.24 6.22
C LEU A 584 -5.49 16.29 5.19
N PHE A 585 -5.56 17.58 5.50
CA PHE A 585 -5.03 18.62 4.59
C PHE A 585 -3.51 18.57 4.47
N TRP A 586 -2.82 18.32 5.57
CA TRP A 586 -1.36 18.22 5.56
C TRP A 586 -0.87 16.92 4.94
N MET A 587 -1.59 15.82 5.17
CA MET A 587 -1.42 14.58 4.44
C MET A 587 -1.60 14.79 2.93
N TYR A 588 -2.67 15.49 2.52
CA TYR A 588 -2.90 15.84 1.12
C TYR A 588 -1.72 16.62 0.54
N ASN A 589 -1.26 17.66 1.23
CA ASN A 589 -0.11 18.46 0.79
C ASN A 589 1.16 17.61 0.67
N CYS A 590 1.44 16.79 1.67
CA CYS A 590 2.59 15.87 1.69
C CYS A 590 2.59 14.93 0.48
N ILE A 591 1.48 14.19 0.28
CA ILE A 591 1.42 13.20 -0.80
C ILE A 591 1.42 13.87 -2.17
N SER A 592 0.75 15.01 -2.33
CA SER A 592 0.73 15.76 -3.58
C SER A 592 2.15 16.16 -4.03
N VAL A 593 2.98 16.65 -3.10
CA VAL A 593 4.38 16.97 -3.42
C VAL A 593 5.18 15.71 -3.77
N VAL A 594 4.99 14.61 -3.03
CA VAL A 594 5.70 13.34 -3.32
C VAL A 594 5.35 12.80 -4.71
N ILE A 595 4.08 12.81 -5.10
CA ILE A 595 3.66 12.30 -6.41
C ILE A 595 4.03 13.26 -7.55
N PHE A 596 4.08 14.57 -7.30
CA PHE A 596 4.61 15.55 -8.27
C PHE A 596 6.10 15.35 -8.48
N HIS A 597 6.85 15.16 -7.40
CA HIS A 597 8.27 14.81 -7.47
C HIS A 597 8.49 13.54 -8.26
N PHE A 598 7.80 12.46 -7.91
CA PHE A 598 7.88 11.20 -8.64
C PHE A 598 7.57 11.39 -10.12
N SER A 599 6.43 11.98 -10.45
CA SER A 599 6.00 12.19 -11.84
C SER A 599 7.02 13.00 -12.65
N TRP A 600 7.53 14.12 -12.10
CA TRP A 600 8.47 14.96 -12.82
C TRP A 600 9.84 14.30 -12.94
N LYS A 601 10.37 13.72 -11.86
CA LYS A 601 11.68 13.06 -11.85
C LYS A 601 11.71 11.92 -12.86
N MET A 602 10.67 11.07 -12.86
CA MET A 602 10.60 9.95 -13.79
C MET A 602 10.51 10.42 -15.24
N GLN A 603 9.69 11.43 -15.56
CA GLN A 603 9.59 11.95 -16.94
C GLN A 603 10.84 12.70 -17.41
N SER A 604 11.57 13.35 -16.49
CA SER A 604 12.70 14.20 -16.85
C SER A 604 14.00 13.42 -17.00
N ASP A 605 14.26 12.47 -16.10
CA ASP A 605 15.58 11.87 -15.93
C ASP A 605 15.58 10.33 -16.12
N VAL A 606 14.42 9.68 -16.33
CA VAL A 606 14.33 8.22 -16.39
C VAL A 606 13.60 7.74 -17.65
N TRP A 607 12.31 8.03 -17.76
CA TRP A 607 11.46 7.59 -18.84
C TRP A 607 11.77 8.33 -20.14
N GLY A 608 11.82 7.58 -21.23
CA GLY A 608 12.24 8.10 -22.51
C GLY A 608 12.32 7.02 -23.58
N THR A 609 12.63 7.46 -24.79
CA THR A 609 12.88 6.59 -25.94
C THR A 609 14.37 6.30 -26.02
N VAL A 610 14.74 5.06 -26.34
CA VAL A 610 16.13 4.67 -26.57
C VAL A 610 16.36 4.55 -28.07
N TYR A 611 17.34 5.30 -28.59
CA TYR A 611 17.72 5.25 -30.00
C TYR A 611 18.67 4.07 -30.29
N PRO A 612 18.84 3.66 -31.56
CA PRO A 612 19.71 2.52 -31.91
C PRO A 612 21.19 2.69 -31.54
N ASP A 613 21.65 3.93 -31.30
CA ASP A 613 23.00 4.23 -30.82
C ASP A 613 23.15 4.17 -29.29
N GLY A 614 22.06 3.86 -28.58
CA GLY A 614 22.00 3.78 -27.12
C GLY A 614 21.74 5.12 -26.42
N SER A 615 21.56 6.21 -27.15
CA SER A 615 21.18 7.50 -26.56
C SER A 615 19.71 7.49 -26.09
N VAL A 616 19.44 8.17 -24.98
CA VAL A 616 18.11 8.26 -24.37
C VAL A 616 17.53 9.65 -24.58
N ASP A 617 16.31 9.71 -25.09
CA ASP A 617 15.51 10.92 -25.24
C ASP A 617 14.40 10.94 -24.19
N HIS A 618 14.63 11.67 -23.09
CA HIS A 618 13.71 11.73 -21.98
C HIS A 618 12.46 12.55 -22.30
N ILE A 619 11.32 12.16 -21.73
CA ILE A 619 10.02 12.82 -21.99
C ILE A 619 10.09 14.34 -21.73
N ALA A 620 10.81 14.77 -20.69
CA ALA A 620 10.98 16.17 -20.31
C ALA A 620 12.44 16.68 -20.44
N ASN A 621 13.28 16.02 -21.24
CA ASN A 621 14.62 16.48 -21.63
C ASN A 621 15.54 16.89 -20.47
N GLY A 622 15.56 16.16 -19.34
CA GLY A 622 16.44 16.43 -18.21
C GLY A 622 16.25 17.82 -17.57
N ASN A 623 15.08 18.43 -17.73
CA ASN A 623 14.79 19.77 -17.21
C ASN A 623 14.70 19.84 -15.67
N PHE A 624 14.64 18.71 -14.95
CA PHE A 624 14.40 18.67 -13.50
C PHE A 624 15.49 19.38 -12.71
N ALA A 625 16.77 19.09 -12.99
CA ALA A 625 17.89 19.62 -12.22
C ALA A 625 17.95 21.16 -12.16
N GLN A 626 17.53 21.82 -13.25
CA GLN A 626 17.56 23.28 -13.35
C GLN A 626 16.22 23.95 -13.00
N SER A 627 15.10 23.26 -13.18
CA SER A 627 13.77 23.84 -12.96
C SER A 627 13.19 23.52 -11.59
N ALA A 628 13.41 22.32 -11.06
CA ALA A 628 12.80 21.88 -9.80
C ALA A 628 13.44 22.50 -8.53
N ILE A 629 14.36 23.46 -8.70
CA ILE A 629 15.00 24.25 -7.63
C ILE A 629 14.30 25.60 -7.38
N THR A 630 13.25 25.95 -8.13
CA THR A 630 12.42 27.16 -7.91
C THR A 630 10.93 26.84 -7.97
N ILE A 631 10.07 27.56 -7.22
CA ILE A 631 8.61 27.39 -7.30
C ILE A 631 8.11 27.73 -8.70
N ASN A 632 8.68 28.76 -9.34
CA ASN A 632 8.31 29.09 -10.71
C ASN A 632 8.62 27.96 -11.71
N GLY A 633 9.62 27.11 -11.46
CA GLY A 633 9.91 25.95 -12.31
C GLY A 633 8.84 24.87 -12.17
N TRP A 634 8.43 24.55 -10.94
CA TRP A 634 7.29 23.65 -10.67
C TRP A 634 5.99 24.14 -11.32
N LEU A 635 5.77 25.45 -11.34
CA LEU A 635 4.61 26.03 -12.02
C LEU A 635 4.75 25.93 -13.55
N ARG A 636 5.86 26.40 -14.12
CA ARG A 636 6.01 26.57 -15.58
C ARG A 636 6.29 25.27 -16.31
N ASP A 637 7.31 24.54 -15.87
CA ASP A 637 7.87 23.41 -16.63
C ASP A 637 7.25 22.06 -16.25
N PHE A 638 6.55 22.01 -15.12
CA PHE A 638 5.80 20.85 -14.68
C PHE A 638 4.29 21.09 -14.81
N LEU A 639 3.68 21.88 -13.92
CA LEU A 639 2.21 22.03 -13.90
C LEU A 639 1.66 22.61 -15.20
N TRP A 640 2.17 23.73 -15.67
CA TRP A 640 1.66 24.40 -16.87
C TRP A 640 1.96 23.60 -18.14
N ALA A 641 3.21 23.15 -18.32
CA ALA A 641 3.62 22.40 -19.50
C ALA A 641 2.90 21.05 -19.62
N GLN A 642 2.81 20.28 -18.53
CA GLN A 642 2.20 18.94 -18.56
C GLN A 642 0.66 18.98 -18.51
N ALA A 643 0.05 20.09 -18.06
CA ALA A 643 -1.40 20.26 -18.12
C ALA A 643 -1.94 20.40 -19.56
N SER A 644 -1.07 20.63 -20.56
CA SER A 644 -1.45 20.76 -21.97
C SER A 644 -2.30 19.58 -22.45
N ASN A 645 -1.94 18.34 -22.11
CA ASN A 645 -2.69 17.14 -22.51
C ASN A 645 -4.11 17.10 -21.94
N VAL A 646 -4.29 17.43 -20.66
CA VAL A 646 -5.63 17.35 -20.03
C VAL A 646 -6.56 18.42 -20.58
N ILE A 647 -6.08 19.66 -20.76
CA ILE A 647 -6.91 20.77 -21.27
C ILE A 647 -7.21 20.68 -22.78
N THR A 648 -6.38 19.96 -23.54
CA THR A 648 -6.58 19.75 -24.99
C THR A 648 -7.17 18.38 -25.33
N SER A 649 -7.57 17.60 -24.31
CA SER A 649 -8.10 16.23 -24.49
C SER A 649 -9.49 16.17 -25.15
N TYR A 650 -10.22 17.29 -25.20
CA TYR A 650 -11.54 17.36 -25.83
C TYR A 650 -11.47 16.99 -27.31
N GLY A 651 -12.46 16.22 -27.79
CA GLY A 651 -12.45 15.67 -29.16
C GLY A 651 -11.59 14.40 -29.31
N SER A 652 -11.08 13.84 -28.21
CA SER A 652 -10.40 12.54 -28.20
C SER A 652 -11.03 11.58 -27.17
N ALA A 653 -10.56 10.33 -27.16
CA ALA A 653 -10.91 9.35 -26.14
C ALA A 653 -10.48 9.75 -24.73
N LEU A 654 -9.56 10.71 -24.59
CA LEU A 654 -9.07 11.22 -23.32
C LEU A 654 -9.93 12.35 -22.74
N SER A 655 -10.98 12.78 -23.44
CA SER A 655 -11.85 13.90 -23.03
C SER A 655 -12.46 13.74 -21.64
N ALA A 656 -12.72 12.50 -21.20
CA ALA A 656 -13.20 12.22 -19.84
C ALA A 656 -12.20 12.58 -18.73
N TYR A 657 -10.91 12.74 -19.03
CA TYR A 657 -9.93 13.24 -18.06
C TYR A 657 -9.97 14.77 -17.92
N GLY A 658 -10.41 15.48 -18.97
CA GLY A 658 -10.55 16.94 -18.95
C GLY A 658 -11.91 17.43 -18.42
N ILE A 659 -12.93 16.57 -18.42
CA ILE A 659 -14.22 16.78 -17.75
C ILE A 659 -14.04 16.49 -16.26
#